data_AF-A0A1V5N3T1-F1
#
_entry.id   AF-A0A1V5N3T1-F1
#
_cell.length_a   1.000
_cell.length_b   1.000
_cell.length_c   1.000
_cell.angle_alpha   90.00
_cell.angle_beta   90.00
_cell.angle_gamma   90.00
#
_symmetry.space_group_name_H-M   'P 1'
#
loop_
_entity.id
_entity.type
_entity.pdbx_description
1 polymer ?
#
loop_
_entity_poly.entity_id
_entity_poly.type
_entity_poly.pdbx_seq_one_letter_code
_entity_poly.pdbx_strand_id
1 'polypeptide(L)'
;MGIALLFTKYYFLFLIITSVFLSAGFITYRLLPVRKDPSGNYTVLFYSMLLGLILCVTVFSLIRTAGHSVNILFLITAVLLLYRYYSKKDFETEGLLKYLWLFLKKNFPLLIISTLIFFSYEAVWFLKSGTFHFVIPFVDYVDMYNISQVITQTGQENNKYLLSNYYYEAFHGISPYHYFELWLNGFFSTVLPVPGIATLMLFVYPLFYVTSYFGLLAIWEHYGKVTCFKAALSFVILFTGGMYFEFYNRYELLKWYGGLVGNIAHVWGKKSAVLYPFVIASFLFFIKGKNVPATFLLLCTSIVTIGVMPGISGGIFLFLLLNKWHKTYTREDIKFLYLLFFIFFIAFVGIYVLWGNKNAESLGFGQIISDFFSAFDTSLLKTLFFRMFFSELRLLIIFSPYLLFIVIVLFKRSNITYEKIKVFRNILILLLLIFAIGSITGTIASINLFSGGQFFTYLIPLLIIYIMLVFTAWQSNITLSKNSRIVYINVLIFLFFVGCAIYNITNNIRLQGHYKEQSLNLYSETYLKDITTYLNSHELNPLGVCFMGNEDIKNYPLNAYGLTGLTFSGMSIKLTNQFNAVSNLSIFDLDIDTNTSFNKSLFKSFEFYNFIKQQKATNSYISTDQSKSDFINEHSIDYALVYRDGLLPEALKERVATSYFDSISGQSFIVFNK
;
A
#
# COMPACT_ATOMS: atom_id res chain seq x y z
N MET A 1 6.83 -23.41 20.74
CA MET A 1 6.57 -22.18 21.53
C MET A 1 5.06 -21.95 21.55
N GLY A 2 4.44 -21.59 22.67
CA GLY A 2 2.98 -21.35 22.69
C GLY A 2 2.58 -20.09 21.90
N ILE A 3 1.38 -20.04 21.31
CA ILE A 3 0.89 -18.88 20.53
C ILE A 3 0.89 -17.59 21.37
N ALA A 4 0.57 -17.67 22.65
CA ALA A 4 0.59 -16.53 23.56
C ALA A 4 2.01 -15.95 23.74
N LEU A 5 3.04 -16.80 23.78
CA LEU A 5 4.43 -16.37 23.89
C LEU A 5 4.91 -15.73 22.58
N LEU A 6 4.51 -16.29 21.42
CA LEU A 6 4.80 -15.70 20.11
C LEU A 6 4.13 -14.33 19.94
N PHE A 7 2.85 -14.24 20.28
CA PHE A 7 2.10 -12.99 20.30
C PHE A 7 2.81 -11.95 21.16
N THR A 8 3.17 -12.32 22.39
CA THR A 8 3.84 -11.44 23.34
C THR A 8 5.20 -10.96 22.79
N LYS A 9 6.01 -11.87 22.25
CA LYS A 9 7.31 -11.55 21.63
C LYS A 9 7.16 -10.51 20.52
N TYR A 10 6.29 -10.75 19.55
CA TYR A 10 6.12 -9.83 18.41
C TYR A 10 5.45 -8.52 18.81
N TYR A 11 4.50 -8.56 19.74
CA TYR A 11 3.88 -7.35 20.26
C TYR A 11 4.90 -6.43 20.95
N PHE A 12 5.78 -6.96 21.79
CA PHE A 12 6.81 -6.15 22.43
C PHE A 12 7.81 -5.57 21.43
N LEU A 13 8.23 -6.33 20.41
CA LEU A 13 9.05 -5.80 19.32
C LEU A 13 8.35 -4.66 18.58
N PHE A 14 7.06 -4.84 18.25
CA PHE A 14 6.27 -3.81 17.60
C PHE A 14 6.13 -2.54 18.46
N LEU A 15 5.90 -2.68 19.77
CA LEU A 15 5.80 -1.55 20.70
C LEU A 15 7.12 -0.76 20.81
N ILE A 16 8.26 -1.46 20.88
CA ILE A 16 9.59 -0.84 20.92
C ILE A 16 9.82 -0.03 19.65
N ILE A 17 9.59 -0.65 18.49
CA ILE A 17 9.75 0.01 17.20
C ILE A 17 8.85 1.22 17.07
N THR A 18 7.56 1.10 17.39
CA THR A 18 6.62 2.22 17.35
C THR A 18 7.12 3.38 18.21
N SER A 19 7.71 3.08 19.37
CA SER A 19 8.32 4.09 20.25
C SER A 19 9.56 4.75 19.65
N VAL A 20 10.39 4.02 18.90
CA VAL A 20 11.54 4.58 18.17
C VAL A 20 11.08 5.55 17.07
N PHE A 21 10.10 5.15 16.26
CA PHE A 21 9.52 6.02 15.21
C PHE A 21 8.92 7.27 15.83
N LEU A 22 8.16 7.13 16.91
CA LEU A 22 7.58 8.25 17.65
C LEU A 22 8.67 9.21 18.15
N SER A 23 9.78 8.68 18.65
CA SER A 23 10.89 9.47 19.19
C SER A 23 11.65 10.23 18.11
N ALA A 24 12.04 9.55 17.03
CA ALA A 24 12.74 10.17 15.90
C ALA A 24 11.87 11.25 15.24
N GLY A 25 10.59 10.97 15.08
CA GLY A 25 9.64 11.93 14.54
C GLY A 25 9.31 13.08 15.48
N PHE A 26 9.29 12.87 16.80
CA PHE A 26 9.15 13.97 17.77
C PHE A 26 10.33 14.94 17.71
N ILE A 27 11.55 14.41 17.61
CA ILE A 27 12.77 15.22 17.40
C ILE A 27 12.63 16.02 16.12
N THR A 28 12.30 15.36 15.00
CA THR A 28 12.10 16.02 13.70
C THR A 28 11.02 17.10 13.78
N TYR A 29 9.87 16.79 14.38
CA TYR A 29 8.75 17.70 14.58
C TYR A 29 9.17 18.96 15.37
N ARG A 30 9.99 18.80 16.41
CA ARG A 30 10.48 19.92 17.23
C ARG A 30 11.46 20.82 16.48
N LEU A 31 12.19 20.25 15.53
CA LEU A 31 13.12 20.98 14.67
C LEU A 31 12.41 21.69 13.50
N LEU A 32 11.14 21.40 13.18
CA LEU A 32 10.47 22.07 12.06
C LEU A 32 9.99 23.48 12.44
N PRO A 33 10.27 24.51 11.60
CA PRO A 33 9.87 25.91 11.86
C PRO A 33 8.33 26.11 11.79
N VAL A 34 7.60 25.13 11.28
CA VAL A 34 6.13 25.10 11.17
C VAL A 34 5.44 24.86 12.54
N ARG A 35 6.22 24.66 13.63
CA ARG A 35 5.76 24.34 15.00
C ARG A 35 4.71 25.30 15.58
N LYS A 36 4.57 26.53 15.08
CA LYS A 36 3.66 27.53 15.66
C LYS A 36 2.19 27.08 15.75
N ASP A 37 1.78 26.01 15.06
CA ASP A 37 0.39 25.59 15.05
C ASP A 37 0.20 24.10 14.78
N PRO A 38 0.48 23.26 15.79
CA PRO A 38 -0.66 22.64 16.44
C PRO A 38 -0.52 22.50 17.95
N SER A 39 -1.39 23.20 18.68
CA SER A 39 -1.67 22.93 20.09
C SER A 39 -2.45 21.62 20.21
N GLY A 40 -1.89 20.61 20.86
CA GLY A 40 -2.62 19.35 21.07
C GLY A 40 -1.71 18.14 21.30
N ASN A 41 -2.07 17.31 22.27
CA ASN A 41 -1.33 16.10 22.59
C ASN A 41 -1.45 15.04 21.48
N TYR A 42 -2.66 14.82 20.96
CA TYR A 42 -2.89 13.85 19.88
C TYR A 42 -2.32 14.33 18.56
N THR A 43 -2.37 15.64 18.31
CA THR A 43 -1.77 16.22 17.11
C THR A 43 -0.25 16.06 17.10
N VAL A 44 0.42 16.25 18.23
CA VAL A 44 1.87 16.01 18.34
C VAL A 44 2.18 14.51 18.17
N LEU A 45 1.41 13.61 18.78
CA LEU A 45 1.56 12.16 18.57
C LEU A 45 1.48 11.78 17.09
N PHE A 46 0.42 12.24 16.42
CA PHE A 46 0.18 11.96 15.01
C PHE A 46 1.31 12.44 14.10
N TYR A 47 1.69 13.72 14.18
CA TYR A 47 2.76 14.25 13.33
C TYR A 47 4.13 13.66 13.67
N SER A 48 4.39 13.33 14.94
CA SER A 48 5.61 12.63 15.32
C SER A 48 5.65 11.25 14.68
N MET A 49 4.58 10.46 14.74
CA MET A 49 4.53 9.16 14.06
C MET A 49 4.74 9.30 12.54
N LEU A 50 4.02 10.21 11.89
CA LEU A 50 4.13 10.43 10.44
C LEU A 50 5.55 10.87 10.01
N LEU A 51 6.15 11.83 10.72
CA LEU A 51 7.50 12.30 10.41
C LEU A 51 8.56 11.23 10.67
N GLY A 52 8.39 10.42 11.72
CA GLY A 52 9.25 9.26 11.99
C GLY A 52 9.20 8.23 10.85
N LEU A 53 7.99 7.96 10.33
CA LEU A 53 7.79 7.08 9.17
C LEU A 53 8.50 7.62 7.93
N ILE A 54 8.24 8.88 7.58
CA ILE A 54 8.85 9.53 6.41
C ILE A 54 10.37 9.53 6.52
N LEU A 55 10.92 9.91 7.67
CA LEU A 55 12.36 9.96 7.90
C LEU A 55 12.99 8.58 7.75
N CYS A 56 12.43 7.56 8.40
CA CYS A 56 12.97 6.20 8.33
C CYS A 56 12.95 5.66 6.90
N VAL A 57 11.81 5.74 6.21
CA VAL A 57 11.68 5.22 4.84
C VAL A 57 12.62 5.96 3.89
N THR A 58 12.68 7.29 3.99
CA THR A 58 13.54 8.10 3.12
C THR A 58 15.02 7.79 3.35
N VAL A 59 15.47 7.78 4.60
CA VAL A 59 16.88 7.48 4.91
C VAL A 59 17.24 6.06 4.52
N PHE A 60 16.42 5.07 4.89
CA PHE A 60 16.71 3.67 4.59
C PHE A 60 16.75 3.41 3.08
N SER A 61 15.75 3.88 2.33
CA SER A 61 15.72 3.71 0.88
C SER A 61 16.92 4.37 0.20
N LEU A 62 17.27 5.61 0.55
CA LEU A 62 18.42 6.30 -0.05
C LEU A 62 19.76 5.59 0.24
N ILE A 63 19.93 5.01 1.44
CA ILE A 63 21.11 4.22 1.75
C ILE A 63 21.16 2.96 0.87
N ARG A 64 20.05 2.21 0.78
CA ARG A 64 20.00 0.94 0.05
C ARG A 64 20.09 1.12 -1.48
N THR A 65 19.60 2.24 -2.01
CA THR A 65 19.66 2.54 -3.45
C THR A 65 20.83 3.42 -3.86
N ALA A 66 21.75 3.75 -2.93
CA ALA A 66 22.82 4.73 -3.14
C ALA A 66 22.32 6.08 -3.69
N GLY A 67 21.12 6.52 -3.25
CA GLY A 67 20.48 7.76 -3.65
C GLY A 67 19.47 7.64 -4.81
N HIS A 68 19.42 6.50 -5.50
CA HIS A 68 18.50 6.26 -6.63
C HIS A 68 17.13 5.75 -6.16
N SER A 69 16.39 6.56 -5.38
CA SER A 69 15.04 6.21 -4.90
C SER A 69 14.03 7.32 -5.19
N VAL A 70 12.80 6.94 -5.53
CA VAL A 70 11.67 7.89 -5.64
C VAL A 70 11.41 8.66 -4.35
N ASN A 71 11.78 8.09 -3.19
CA ASN A 71 11.61 8.74 -1.89
C ASN A 71 12.52 9.97 -1.72
N ILE A 72 13.51 10.20 -2.59
CA ILE A 72 14.28 11.45 -2.62
C ILE A 72 13.37 12.68 -2.80
N LEU A 73 12.21 12.50 -3.43
CA LEU A 73 11.21 13.55 -3.58
C LEU A 73 10.71 14.08 -2.24
N PHE A 74 10.71 13.29 -1.15
CA PHE A 74 10.40 13.80 0.19
C PHE A 74 11.40 14.85 0.66
N LEU A 75 12.69 14.69 0.33
CA LEU A 75 13.72 15.66 0.69
C LEU A 75 13.58 16.95 -0.12
N ILE A 76 13.40 16.84 -1.44
CA ILE A 76 13.22 18.00 -2.33
C ILE A 76 12.00 18.82 -1.87
N THR A 77 10.89 18.13 -1.62
CA THR A 77 9.65 18.76 -1.16
C THR A 77 9.85 19.37 0.24
N ALA A 78 10.49 18.67 1.19
CA ALA A 78 10.79 19.22 2.51
C ALA A 78 11.65 20.48 2.47
N VAL A 79 12.69 20.53 1.62
CA VAL A 79 13.55 21.72 1.46
C VAL A 79 12.75 22.92 0.97
N LEU A 80 11.84 22.73 0.01
CA LEU A 80 10.98 23.82 -0.49
C LEU A 80 10.01 24.32 0.59
N LEU A 81 9.45 23.41 1.38
CA LEU A 81 8.59 23.77 2.51
C LEU A 81 9.38 24.56 3.57
N LEU A 82 10.57 24.08 3.92
CA LEU A 82 11.48 24.77 4.83
C LEU A 82 11.80 26.16 4.29
N TYR A 83 12.18 26.30 3.02
CA TYR A 83 12.46 27.62 2.41
C TYR A 83 11.30 28.61 2.57
N ARG A 84 10.04 28.19 2.38
CA ARG A 84 8.85 29.06 2.54
C ARG A 84 8.59 29.46 3.99
N TYR A 85 8.84 28.57 4.93
CA TYR A 85 8.50 28.75 6.36
C TYR A 85 9.70 29.01 7.26
N TYR A 86 10.91 29.06 6.70
CA TYR A 86 12.12 29.32 7.43
C TYR A 86 12.04 30.73 8.00
N SER A 87 11.88 30.80 9.31
CA SER A 87 12.02 32.02 10.09
C SER A 87 13.35 31.90 10.82
N LYS A 88 14.15 32.97 10.87
CA LYS A 88 15.41 33.04 11.65
C LYS A 88 15.24 32.88 13.17
N LYS A 89 14.15 32.26 13.63
CA LYS A 89 13.94 31.98 15.05
C LYS A 89 14.85 30.86 15.51
N ASP A 90 15.38 31.03 16.71
CA ASP A 90 16.27 30.07 17.36
C ASP A 90 15.59 28.70 17.48
N PHE A 91 16.26 27.67 16.97
CA PHE A 91 15.86 26.29 17.22
C PHE A 91 16.02 26.02 18.72
N GLU A 92 14.92 25.78 19.42
CA GLU A 92 14.95 25.35 20.82
C GLU A 92 15.49 23.91 20.91
N THR A 93 16.81 23.77 20.99
CA THR A 93 17.48 22.48 21.19
C THR A 93 17.66 22.15 22.68
N GLU A 94 17.66 23.17 23.55
CA GLU A 94 17.81 23.00 24.98
C GLU A 94 16.67 22.17 25.59
N GLY A 95 17.03 21.11 26.32
CA GLY A 95 16.08 20.23 26.99
C GLY A 95 15.29 19.27 26.08
N LEU A 96 15.65 19.15 24.79
CA LEU A 96 14.92 18.29 23.84
C LEU A 96 14.71 16.85 24.34
N LEU A 97 15.76 16.22 24.89
CA LEU A 97 15.68 14.87 25.44
C LEU A 97 14.75 14.78 26.66
N LYS A 98 14.79 15.80 27.54
CA LYS A 98 13.88 15.89 28.70
C LYS A 98 12.44 16.02 28.23
N TYR A 99 12.16 16.84 27.22
CA TYR A 99 10.83 16.96 26.63
C TYR A 99 10.36 15.68 25.96
N LEU A 100 11.24 14.99 25.24
CA LEU A 100 10.95 13.69 24.63
C LEU A 100 10.58 12.66 25.72
N TRP A 101 11.38 12.55 26.78
CA TRP A 101 11.10 11.63 27.88
C TRP A 101 9.75 11.92 28.54
N LEU A 102 9.45 13.18 28.86
CA LEU A 102 8.18 13.59 29.44
C LEU A 102 7.00 13.30 28.49
N PHE A 103 7.19 13.54 27.19
CA PHE A 103 6.21 13.25 26.16
C PHE A 103 5.93 11.76 26.04
N LEU A 104 6.96 10.91 26.00
CA LEU A 104 6.82 9.46 25.97
C LEU A 104 6.15 8.96 27.23
N LYS A 105 6.63 9.35 28.42
CA LYS A 105 6.06 8.94 29.71
C LYS A 105 4.57 9.25 29.80
N LYS A 106 4.14 10.43 29.34
CA LYS A 106 2.73 10.85 29.34
C LYS A 106 1.88 10.00 28.39
N ASN A 107 2.42 9.64 27.22
CA ASN A 107 1.66 9.01 26.15
C ASN A 107 1.82 7.49 26.07
N PHE A 108 2.72 6.90 26.85
CA PHE A 108 3.03 5.48 26.81
C PHE A 108 1.81 4.57 27.07
N PRO A 109 0.89 4.86 28.03
CA PRO A 109 -0.30 4.03 28.21
C PRO A 109 -1.23 4.02 26.99
N LEU A 110 -1.42 5.20 26.37
CA LEU A 110 -2.20 5.32 25.14
C LEU A 110 -1.51 4.57 23.99
N LEU A 111 -0.19 4.67 23.89
CA LEU A 111 0.60 3.93 22.90
C LEU A 111 0.36 2.43 23.06
N ILE A 112 0.57 1.86 24.27
CA ILE A 112 0.32 0.44 24.57
C ILE A 112 -1.09 0.01 24.14
N ILE A 113 -2.13 0.73 24.57
CA ILE A 113 -3.51 0.34 24.27
C ILE A 113 -3.75 0.36 22.76
N SER A 114 -3.36 1.43 22.08
CA SER A 114 -3.56 1.57 20.63
C SER A 114 -2.78 0.52 19.82
N THR A 115 -1.50 0.30 20.17
CA THR A 115 -0.68 -0.72 19.50
C THR A 115 -1.22 -2.11 19.77
N LEU A 116 -1.68 -2.42 20.99
CA LEU A 116 -2.22 -3.73 21.32
C LEU A 116 -3.46 -4.05 20.50
N ILE A 117 -4.38 -3.10 20.35
CA ILE A 117 -5.62 -3.30 19.59
C ILE A 117 -5.32 -3.61 18.12
N PHE A 118 -4.52 -2.76 17.45
CA PHE A 118 -4.26 -2.93 16.02
C PHE A 118 -3.30 -4.09 15.71
N PHE A 119 -2.33 -4.35 16.59
CA PHE A 119 -1.50 -5.54 16.50
C PHE A 119 -2.35 -6.81 16.67
N SER A 120 -3.25 -6.84 17.67
CA SER A 120 -4.12 -8.00 17.91
C SER A 120 -5.03 -8.29 16.73
N TYR A 121 -5.54 -7.24 16.08
CA TYR A 121 -6.35 -7.40 14.89
C TYR A 121 -5.62 -8.20 13.80
N GLU A 122 -4.40 -7.82 13.44
CA GLU A 122 -3.60 -8.54 12.45
C GLU A 122 -3.14 -9.92 12.95
N ALA A 123 -2.75 -10.00 14.22
CA ALA A 123 -2.26 -11.23 14.83
C ALA A 123 -3.32 -12.34 14.83
N VAL A 124 -4.60 -12.03 15.02
CA VAL A 124 -5.70 -13.02 14.98
C VAL A 124 -5.79 -13.70 13.60
N TRP A 125 -5.52 -12.97 12.53
CA TRP A 125 -5.62 -13.50 11.16
C TRP A 125 -4.34 -14.18 10.73
N PHE A 126 -3.19 -13.67 11.16
CA PHE A 126 -1.89 -14.15 10.71
C PHE A 126 -1.27 -15.24 11.59
N LEU A 127 -1.50 -15.23 12.91
CA LEU A 127 -0.95 -16.23 13.83
C LEU A 127 -1.90 -17.42 13.99
N LYS A 128 -1.31 -18.60 14.20
CA LYS A 128 -2.05 -19.84 14.56
C LYS A 128 -1.31 -20.67 15.61
N SER A 129 -2.08 -21.51 16.30
CA SER A 129 -1.54 -22.59 17.13
C SER A 129 -1.12 -23.75 16.23
N GLY A 130 -0.25 -24.63 16.73
CA GLY A 130 0.23 -25.80 16.00
C GLY A 130 1.75 -25.89 16.03
N THR A 131 2.30 -26.72 15.16
CA THR A 131 3.76 -26.88 15.02
C THR A 131 4.39 -25.78 14.16
N PHE A 132 3.57 -25.15 13.32
CA PHE A 132 3.91 -24.00 12.50
C PHE A 132 2.97 -22.84 12.83
N HIS A 133 3.50 -21.64 13.07
CA HIS A 133 2.74 -20.60 13.77
C HIS A 133 2.15 -19.49 12.89
N PHE A 134 2.28 -19.59 11.57
CA PHE A 134 1.81 -18.58 10.63
C PHE A 134 0.74 -19.13 9.69
N VAL A 135 -0.12 -18.22 9.23
CA VAL A 135 -1.06 -18.43 8.13
C VAL A 135 -0.50 -17.71 6.90
N ILE A 136 -0.53 -18.37 5.73
CA ILE A 136 -0.18 -17.71 4.47
C ILE A 136 -1.20 -16.60 4.22
N PRO A 137 -0.77 -15.33 4.09
CA PRO A 137 -1.72 -14.24 3.87
C PRO A 137 -2.22 -14.26 2.43
N PHE A 138 -3.22 -13.41 2.15
CA PHE A 138 -3.72 -13.21 0.79
C PHE A 138 -2.58 -12.86 -0.19
N VAL A 139 -2.74 -13.31 -1.44
CA VAL A 139 -1.66 -13.40 -2.44
C VAL A 139 -0.96 -12.07 -2.72
N ASP A 140 -1.70 -10.95 -2.75
CA ASP A 140 -1.13 -9.61 -2.93
C ASP A 140 -0.06 -9.29 -1.86
N TYR A 141 -0.23 -9.76 -0.63
CA TYR A 141 0.73 -9.50 0.45
C TYR A 141 2.00 -10.32 0.30
N VAL A 142 1.90 -11.51 -0.30
CA VAL A 142 3.07 -12.33 -0.65
C VAL A 142 3.88 -11.64 -1.74
N ASP A 143 3.22 -11.07 -2.75
CA ASP A 143 3.90 -10.28 -3.79
C ASP A 143 4.52 -9.00 -3.23
N MET A 144 3.81 -8.25 -2.37
CA MET A 144 4.38 -7.09 -1.69
C MET A 144 5.62 -7.45 -0.85
N TYR A 145 5.60 -8.60 -0.16
CA TYR A 145 6.77 -9.11 0.53
C TYR A 145 7.92 -9.41 -0.44
N ASN A 146 7.66 -10.11 -1.56
CA ASN A 146 8.68 -10.42 -2.56
C ASN A 146 9.33 -9.13 -3.08
N ILE A 147 8.50 -8.14 -3.45
CA ILE A 147 9.00 -6.86 -3.94
C ILE A 147 9.86 -6.18 -2.88
N SER A 148 9.37 -6.13 -1.64
CA SER A 148 10.10 -5.55 -0.51
C SER A 148 11.47 -6.22 -0.28
N GLN A 149 11.57 -7.55 -0.36
CA GLN A 149 12.88 -8.23 -0.21
C GLN A 149 13.84 -7.90 -1.34
N VAL A 150 13.36 -7.97 -2.59
CA VAL A 150 14.19 -7.66 -3.77
C VAL A 150 14.72 -6.24 -3.71
N ILE A 151 13.86 -5.23 -3.49
CA ILE A 151 14.31 -3.83 -3.45
C ILE A 151 15.29 -3.62 -2.29
N THR A 152 15.06 -4.31 -1.16
CA THR A 152 15.95 -4.22 0.00
C THR A 152 17.33 -4.76 -0.32
N GLN A 153 17.43 -5.89 -1.02
CA GLN A 153 18.70 -6.56 -1.26
C GLN A 153 19.47 -5.99 -2.45
N THR A 154 18.75 -5.68 -3.53
CA THR A 154 19.35 -5.21 -4.79
C THR A 154 19.50 -3.69 -4.85
N GLY A 155 18.77 -2.95 -4.02
CA GLY A 155 18.68 -1.49 -4.13
C GLY A 155 17.91 -1.02 -5.37
N GLN A 156 17.23 -1.91 -6.09
CA GLN A 156 16.52 -1.59 -7.34
C GLN A 156 15.02 -1.44 -7.10
N GLU A 157 14.48 -0.24 -7.27
CA GLU A 157 13.04 0.02 -7.21
C GLU A 157 12.36 -0.45 -8.52
N ASN A 158 12.36 -1.74 -8.80
CA ASN A 158 11.80 -2.30 -10.03
C ASN A 158 10.91 -3.53 -9.77
N ASN A 159 9.60 -3.33 -9.85
CA ASN A 159 8.62 -4.38 -9.70
C ASN A 159 8.29 -5.16 -11.00
N LYS A 160 8.66 -4.66 -12.19
CA LYS A 160 8.30 -5.29 -13.48
C LYS A 160 9.20 -6.49 -13.80
N TYR A 161 10.50 -6.38 -13.50
CA TYR A 161 11.49 -7.45 -13.70
C TYR A 161 12.05 -7.90 -12.36
N LEU A 162 11.14 -8.28 -11.46
CA LEU A 162 11.43 -8.35 -10.06
C LEU A 162 12.65 -9.23 -9.75
N LEU A 163 12.65 -10.50 -10.15
CA LEU A 163 13.77 -11.39 -9.82
C LEU A 163 14.96 -11.16 -10.76
N SER A 164 14.73 -10.63 -11.96
CA SER A 164 15.77 -10.28 -12.91
C SER A 164 16.75 -9.24 -12.35
N ASN A 165 16.34 -8.43 -11.36
CA ASN A 165 17.23 -7.52 -10.65
C ASN A 165 18.38 -8.25 -9.92
N TYR A 166 18.20 -9.53 -9.55
CA TYR A 166 19.28 -10.35 -8.96
C TYR A 166 20.27 -10.85 -9.99
N TYR A 167 19.81 -11.10 -11.22
CA TYR A 167 20.59 -11.86 -12.21
C TYR A 167 21.24 -10.96 -13.27
N TYR A 168 20.60 -9.84 -13.66
CA TYR A 168 21.07 -9.04 -14.78
C TYR A 168 20.94 -7.53 -14.54
N GLU A 169 22.07 -6.82 -14.67
CA GLU A 169 22.14 -5.35 -14.57
C GLU A 169 21.30 -4.63 -15.63
N ALA A 170 21.05 -5.27 -16.77
CA ALA A 170 20.22 -4.71 -17.82
C ALA A 170 18.79 -4.38 -17.34
N PHE A 171 18.31 -5.04 -16.27
CA PHE A 171 16.99 -4.77 -15.69
C PHE A 171 17.05 -3.89 -14.43
N HIS A 172 18.19 -3.28 -14.12
CA HIS A 172 18.27 -2.32 -13.02
C HIS A 172 17.57 -0.99 -13.37
N GLY A 173 17.29 -0.20 -12.33
CA GLY A 173 16.61 1.09 -12.43
C GLY A 173 15.25 1.12 -11.72
N ILE A 174 14.54 2.23 -11.90
CA ILE A 174 13.29 2.54 -11.21
C ILE A 174 12.09 2.28 -12.13
N SER A 175 11.12 1.50 -11.66
CA SER A 175 9.79 1.36 -12.27
C SER A 175 8.71 1.99 -11.37
N PRO A 176 7.66 2.59 -11.92
CA PRO A 176 6.52 3.12 -11.16
C PRO A 176 5.80 2.11 -10.23
N TYR A 177 5.76 2.40 -8.92
CA TYR A 177 5.03 1.57 -7.94
C TYR A 177 4.75 2.30 -6.60
N HIS A 178 4.34 1.57 -5.54
CA HIS A 178 4.09 2.08 -4.18
C HIS A 178 5.20 1.73 -3.18
N TYR A 179 6.41 2.25 -3.40
CA TYR A 179 7.60 1.81 -2.66
C TYR A 179 7.65 2.17 -1.17
N PHE A 180 6.87 3.15 -0.70
CA PHE A 180 7.01 3.65 0.67
C PHE A 180 6.81 2.56 1.73
N GLU A 181 5.74 1.78 1.62
CA GLU A 181 5.44 0.67 2.53
C GLU A 181 6.38 -0.53 2.35
N LEU A 182 6.87 -0.74 1.13
CA LEU A 182 7.80 -1.82 0.80
C LEU A 182 9.18 -1.56 1.41
N TRP A 183 9.65 -0.32 1.38
CA TRP A 183 10.88 0.09 2.08
C TRP A 183 10.74 0.04 3.58
N LEU A 184 9.56 0.39 4.12
CA LEU A 184 9.29 0.23 5.55
C LEU A 184 9.32 -1.25 5.97
N ASN A 185 8.75 -2.13 5.15
CA ASN A 185 8.85 -3.57 5.38
C ASN A 185 10.29 -4.09 5.27
N GLY A 186 11.04 -3.58 4.29
CA GLY A 186 12.45 -3.89 4.07
C GLY A 186 13.33 -3.49 5.25
N PHE A 187 13.08 -2.31 5.81
CA PHE A 187 13.71 -1.84 7.03
C PHE A 187 13.48 -2.81 8.19
N PHE A 188 12.23 -3.19 8.45
CA PHE A 188 11.92 -4.14 9.52
C PHE A 188 12.53 -5.51 9.30
N SER A 189 12.49 -6.03 8.06
CA SER A 189 13.10 -7.32 7.71
C SER A 189 14.63 -7.30 7.88
N THR A 190 15.26 -6.12 7.75
CA THR A 190 16.71 -5.96 7.93
C THR A 190 17.09 -5.85 9.40
N VAL A 191 16.31 -5.13 10.20
CA VAL A 191 16.66 -4.84 11.61
C VAL A 191 16.09 -5.85 12.61
N LEU A 192 15.13 -6.68 12.21
CA LEU A 192 14.51 -7.68 13.07
C LEU A 192 14.78 -9.10 12.60
N PRO A 193 14.99 -10.05 13.51
CA PRO A 193 15.09 -11.48 13.20
C PRO A 193 13.68 -12.09 13.04
N VAL A 194 12.85 -11.52 12.16
CA VAL A 194 11.44 -11.88 11.94
C VAL A 194 11.20 -12.07 10.44
N PRO A 195 10.37 -13.05 10.01
CA PRO A 195 10.15 -13.25 8.58
C PRO A 195 9.56 -11.99 7.96
N GLY A 196 10.02 -11.59 6.77
CA GLY A 196 9.61 -10.28 6.24
C GLY A 196 8.12 -10.20 5.88
N ILE A 197 7.45 -11.34 5.64
CA ILE A 197 5.98 -11.37 5.52
C ILE A 197 5.30 -11.11 6.87
N ALA A 198 5.90 -11.59 7.97
CA ALA A 198 5.43 -11.30 9.31
C ALA A 198 5.68 -9.84 9.71
N THR A 199 6.78 -9.22 9.25
CA THR A 199 6.97 -7.77 9.45
C THR A 199 5.92 -6.95 8.72
N LEU A 200 5.53 -7.36 7.51
CA LEU A 200 4.49 -6.69 6.74
C LEU A 200 3.15 -6.74 7.48
N MET A 201 2.74 -7.94 7.89
CA MET A 201 1.43 -8.18 8.51
C MET A 201 1.35 -7.66 9.96
N LEU A 202 2.37 -7.88 10.78
CA LEU A 202 2.32 -7.59 12.21
C LEU A 202 2.94 -6.24 12.61
N PHE A 203 3.67 -5.56 11.71
CA PHE A 203 4.37 -4.32 12.03
C PHE A 203 3.95 -3.19 11.10
N VAL A 204 4.13 -3.34 9.78
CA VAL A 204 3.88 -2.27 8.80
C VAL A 204 2.42 -1.80 8.83
N TYR A 205 1.46 -2.71 8.65
CA TYR A 205 0.05 -2.33 8.61
C TYR A 205 -0.49 -1.83 9.96
N PRO A 206 -0.24 -2.50 11.10
CA PRO A 206 -0.60 -1.96 12.40
C PRO A 206 -0.02 -0.57 12.66
N LEU A 207 1.20 -0.27 12.18
CA LEU A 207 1.81 1.05 12.33
C LEU A 207 1.05 2.14 11.57
N PHE A 208 0.58 1.84 10.36
CA PHE A 208 -0.31 2.76 9.62
C PHE A 208 -1.67 2.93 10.31
N TYR A 209 -2.20 1.87 10.94
CA TYR A 209 -3.47 1.95 11.67
C TYR A 209 -3.35 2.83 12.91
N VAL A 210 -2.31 2.62 13.73
CA VAL A 210 -2.01 3.45 14.92
C VAL A 210 -1.79 4.90 14.52
N THR A 211 -1.02 5.15 13.46
CA THR A 211 -0.76 6.51 12.97
C THR A 211 -2.06 7.18 12.51
N SER A 212 -2.87 6.50 11.71
CA SER A 212 -4.16 7.03 11.23
C SER A 212 -5.15 7.26 12.37
N TYR A 213 -5.15 6.38 13.38
CA TYR A 213 -5.95 6.51 14.60
C TYR A 213 -5.60 7.79 15.37
N PHE A 214 -4.31 8.04 15.61
CA PHE A 214 -3.89 9.30 16.24
C PHE A 214 -4.24 10.52 15.39
N GLY A 215 -4.21 10.39 14.06
CA GLY A 215 -4.67 11.44 13.14
C GLY A 215 -6.15 11.79 13.34
N LEU A 216 -7.03 10.78 13.42
CA LEU A 216 -8.45 10.99 13.71
C LEU A 216 -8.66 11.62 15.11
N LEU A 217 -7.91 11.18 16.12
CA LEU A 217 -7.92 11.80 17.45
C LEU A 217 -7.47 13.26 17.42
N ALA A 218 -6.46 13.60 16.60
CA ALA A 218 -6.00 14.97 16.41
C ALA A 218 -7.08 15.86 15.78
N ILE A 219 -7.93 15.31 14.92
CA ILE A 219 -9.09 16.03 14.36
C ILE A 219 -10.13 16.28 15.43
N TRP A 220 -10.44 15.28 16.27
CA TRP A 220 -11.31 15.48 17.43
C TRP A 220 -10.77 16.55 18.39
N GLU A 221 -9.47 16.53 18.62
CA GLU A 221 -8.74 17.48 19.46
C GLU A 221 -8.84 18.92 18.94
N HIS A 222 -8.78 19.11 17.62
CA HIS A 222 -8.98 20.41 16.99
C HIS A 222 -10.37 21.01 17.29
N TYR A 223 -11.41 20.17 17.37
CA TYR A 223 -12.76 20.62 17.68
C TYR A 223 -13.13 20.57 19.17
N GLY A 224 -12.22 20.14 20.06
CA GLY A 224 -12.39 20.16 21.51
C GLY A 224 -11.85 18.93 22.22
N LYS A 225 -12.31 18.68 23.45
CA LYS A 225 -11.82 17.54 24.25
C LYS A 225 -12.14 16.20 23.59
N VAL A 226 -11.14 15.32 23.53
CA VAL A 226 -11.28 13.92 23.12
C VAL A 226 -11.76 13.11 24.32
N THR A 227 -12.94 12.51 24.22
CA THR A 227 -13.52 11.61 25.22
C THR A 227 -13.26 10.16 24.85
N CYS A 228 -13.41 9.22 25.79
CA CYS A 228 -13.30 7.78 25.50
C CYS A 228 -14.24 7.35 24.38
N PHE A 229 -15.44 7.96 24.31
CA PHE A 229 -16.39 7.71 23.23
C PHE A 229 -15.85 8.16 21.86
N LYS A 230 -15.29 9.37 21.73
CA LYS A 230 -14.65 9.83 20.48
C LYS A 230 -13.44 8.96 20.11
N ALA A 231 -12.74 8.44 21.10
CA ALA A 231 -11.63 7.52 20.90
C ALA A 231 -12.09 6.16 20.39
N ALA A 232 -13.15 5.57 20.96
CA ALA A 232 -13.75 4.33 20.46
C ALA A 232 -14.36 4.52 19.06
N LEU A 233 -15.01 5.66 18.83
CA LEU A 233 -15.58 6.00 17.53
C LEU A 233 -14.49 6.15 16.46
N SER A 234 -13.35 6.76 16.78
CA SER A 234 -12.22 6.87 15.83
C SER A 234 -11.69 5.50 15.41
N PHE A 235 -11.72 4.53 16.33
CA PHE A 235 -11.38 3.14 16.01
C PHE A 235 -12.40 2.54 15.02
N VAL A 236 -13.70 2.63 15.33
CA VAL A 236 -14.78 2.11 14.46
C VAL A 236 -14.75 2.76 13.08
N ILE A 237 -14.54 4.08 13.04
CA ILE A 237 -14.46 4.88 11.82
C ILE A 237 -13.39 4.34 10.88
N LEU A 238 -12.21 3.94 11.36
CA LEU A 238 -11.13 3.42 10.49
C LEU A 238 -11.53 2.20 9.65
N PHE A 239 -12.50 1.42 10.11
CA PHE A 239 -13.03 0.25 9.40
C PHE A 239 -14.22 0.58 8.50
N THR A 240 -14.62 1.85 8.39
CA THR A 240 -15.67 2.27 7.46
C THR A 240 -15.14 2.17 6.02
N GLY A 241 -15.90 1.47 5.16
CA GLY A 241 -15.64 1.32 3.73
C GLY A 241 -16.91 1.50 2.92
N GLY A 242 -16.86 1.21 1.63
CA GLY A 242 -18.05 1.18 0.77
C GLY A 242 -19.04 0.11 1.22
N MET A 243 -20.32 0.24 0.85
CA MET A 243 -21.33 -0.77 1.16
C MET A 243 -21.55 -1.67 -0.06
N TYR A 244 -21.27 -2.97 0.06
CA TYR A 244 -21.45 -3.95 -1.03
C TYR A 244 -22.31 -5.11 -0.59
N PHE A 245 -23.56 -5.10 -1.02
CA PHE A 245 -24.51 -6.16 -0.70
C PHE A 245 -24.41 -7.32 -1.70
N GLU A 246 -24.65 -8.54 -1.23
CA GLU A 246 -24.53 -9.75 -2.07
C GLU A 246 -25.42 -9.71 -3.32
N PHE A 247 -26.61 -9.09 -3.24
CA PHE A 247 -27.51 -8.96 -4.38
C PHE A 247 -26.92 -8.11 -5.52
N TYR A 248 -25.89 -7.30 -5.27
CA TYR A 248 -25.16 -6.59 -6.32
C TYR A 248 -24.48 -7.54 -7.31
N ASN A 249 -24.15 -8.77 -6.91
CA ASN A 249 -23.61 -9.79 -7.82
C ASN A 249 -24.61 -10.21 -8.92
N ARG A 250 -25.90 -9.87 -8.79
CA ARG A 250 -26.94 -10.16 -9.79
C ARG A 250 -26.99 -9.11 -10.92
N TYR A 251 -26.28 -8.00 -10.79
CA TYR A 251 -26.30 -6.89 -11.75
C TYR A 251 -24.92 -6.69 -12.37
N GLU A 252 -24.81 -6.77 -13.69
CA GLU A 252 -23.53 -6.61 -14.42
C GLU A 252 -22.82 -5.28 -14.11
N LEU A 253 -23.58 -4.22 -13.81
CA LEU A 253 -23.01 -2.94 -13.40
C LEU A 253 -22.20 -3.05 -12.10
N LEU A 254 -22.61 -3.88 -11.15
CA LEU A 254 -22.07 -3.91 -9.78
C LEU A 254 -21.32 -5.20 -9.45
N LYS A 255 -21.51 -6.27 -10.22
CA LYS A 255 -20.81 -7.55 -10.03
C LYS A 255 -19.29 -7.34 -10.02
N TRP A 256 -18.59 -8.03 -9.11
CA TRP A 256 -17.14 -7.98 -8.92
C TRP A 256 -16.55 -6.67 -8.36
N TYR A 257 -17.38 -5.68 -8.02
CA TYR A 257 -16.90 -4.41 -7.46
C TYR A 257 -16.74 -4.41 -5.94
N GLY A 258 -16.79 -5.57 -5.29
CA GLY A 258 -16.48 -5.73 -3.87
C GLY A 258 -15.07 -5.25 -3.51
N GLY A 259 -14.12 -5.24 -4.44
CA GLY A 259 -12.79 -4.65 -4.21
C GLY A 259 -12.83 -3.15 -3.92
N LEU A 260 -13.85 -2.42 -4.39
CA LEU A 260 -14.01 -0.98 -4.18
C LEU A 260 -14.52 -0.62 -2.78
N VAL A 261 -14.91 -1.60 -1.95
CA VAL A 261 -15.34 -1.31 -0.57
C VAL A 261 -14.20 -1.21 0.43
N GLY A 262 -12.95 -1.41 -0.02
CA GLY A 262 -11.81 -1.57 0.86
C GLY A 262 -11.59 -0.41 1.82
N ASN A 263 -11.71 -0.68 3.13
CA ASN A 263 -11.16 0.16 4.19
C ASN A 263 -9.70 -0.18 4.48
N ILE A 264 -9.10 0.51 5.45
CA ILE A 264 -7.69 0.37 5.85
C ILE A 264 -7.29 -1.07 6.25
N ALA A 265 -8.25 -1.87 6.70
CA ALA A 265 -8.06 -3.23 7.19
C ALA A 265 -8.62 -4.32 6.27
N HIS A 266 -9.27 -3.92 5.17
CA HIS A 266 -9.88 -4.85 4.24
C HIS A 266 -8.82 -5.64 3.47
N VAL A 267 -9.08 -6.92 3.18
CA VAL A 267 -8.14 -7.81 2.48
C VAL A 267 -7.60 -7.21 1.18
N TRP A 268 -8.43 -6.46 0.46
CA TRP A 268 -8.03 -5.80 -0.79
C TRP A 268 -7.58 -4.34 -0.60
N GLY A 269 -7.97 -3.74 0.53
CA GLY A 269 -7.77 -2.31 0.81
C GLY A 269 -6.52 -2.02 1.65
N LYS A 270 -5.94 -3.00 2.32
CA LYS A 270 -4.86 -2.80 3.29
C LYS A 270 -3.60 -2.14 2.71
N LYS A 271 -3.23 -2.42 1.46
CA LYS A 271 -2.14 -1.72 0.75
C LYS A 271 -2.38 -0.22 0.58
N SER A 272 -3.62 0.24 0.71
CA SER A 272 -3.92 1.67 0.74
C SER A 272 -3.76 2.31 2.12
N ALA A 273 -3.46 1.53 3.17
CA ALA A 273 -3.31 2.04 4.53
C ALA A 273 -2.23 3.12 4.65
N VAL A 274 -1.18 3.02 3.82
CA VAL A 274 -0.11 4.01 3.74
C VAL A 274 -0.62 5.41 3.34
N LEU A 275 -1.73 5.51 2.62
CA LEU A 275 -2.31 6.80 2.19
C LEU A 275 -2.98 7.54 3.34
N TYR A 276 -3.53 6.82 4.32
CA TYR A 276 -4.36 7.40 5.37
C TYR A 276 -3.64 8.48 6.19
N PRO A 277 -2.42 8.24 6.71
CA PRO A 277 -1.67 9.26 7.44
C PRO A 277 -1.47 10.56 6.65
N PHE A 278 -1.16 10.48 5.35
CA PHE A 278 -0.90 11.67 4.54
C PHE A 278 -2.17 12.47 4.25
N VAL A 279 -3.28 11.79 3.94
CA VAL A 279 -4.58 12.42 3.67
C VAL A 279 -5.14 13.06 4.94
N ILE A 280 -5.04 12.37 6.09
CA ILE A 280 -5.46 12.93 7.39
C ILE A 280 -4.62 14.16 7.76
N ALA A 281 -3.30 14.12 7.53
CA ALA A 281 -2.41 15.25 7.76
C ALA A 281 -2.76 16.45 6.86
N SER A 282 -2.99 16.21 5.57
CA SER A 282 -3.45 17.25 4.63
C SER A 282 -4.74 17.91 5.12
N PHE A 283 -5.73 17.11 5.52
CA PHE A 283 -6.99 17.63 6.04
C PHE A 283 -6.83 18.44 7.34
N LEU A 284 -6.03 17.95 8.29
CA LEU A 284 -5.73 18.68 9.53
C LEU A 284 -5.15 20.08 9.27
N PHE A 285 -4.33 20.22 8.23
CA PHE A 285 -3.84 21.54 7.82
C PHE A 285 -4.91 22.38 7.13
N PHE A 286 -5.78 21.80 6.29
CA PHE A 286 -6.90 22.54 5.69
C PHE A 286 -7.86 23.12 6.74
N ILE A 287 -8.27 22.33 7.74
CA ILE A 287 -9.18 22.81 8.79
C ILE A 287 -8.55 23.87 9.70
N LYS A 288 -7.21 23.90 9.78
CA LYS A 288 -6.44 24.95 10.46
C LYS A 288 -6.12 26.16 9.57
N GLY A 289 -6.63 26.18 8.33
CA GLY A 289 -6.39 27.25 7.37
C GLY A 289 -4.96 27.31 6.81
N LYS A 290 -4.15 26.26 7.03
CA LYS A 290 -2.79 26.15 6.50
C LYS A 290 -2.83 25.43 5.16
N ASN A 291 -3.40 26.10 4.16
CA ASN A 291 -3.74 25.46 2.89
C ASN A 291 -2.49 25.00 2.10
N VAL A 292 -1.37 25.73 2.15
CA VAL A 292 -0.14 25.36 1.43
C VAL A 292 0.47 24.04 1.97
N PRO A 293 0.72 23.86 3.28
CA PRO A 293 1.14 22.56 3.83
C PRO A 293 0.13 21.44 3.56
N ALA A 294 -1.17 21.75 3.52
CA ALA A 294 -2.20 20.78 3.20
C ALA A 294 -2.07 20.25 1.76
N THR A 295 -1.94 21.14 0.78
CA THR A 295 -1.72 20.77 -0.63
C THR A 295 -0.44 19.99 -0.80
N PHE A 296 0.62 20.40 -0.09
CA PHE A 296 1.92 19.75 -0.08
C PHE A 296 1.84 18.29 0.36
N LEU A 297 1.21 18.03 1.52
CA LEU A 297 1.05 16.66 2.02
C LEU A 297 0.17 15.80 1.13
N LEU A 298 -0.81 16.42 0.47
CA LEU A 298 -1.60 15.72 -0.53
C LEU A 298 -0.74 15.34 -1.74
N LEU A 299 0.11 16.23 -2.24
CA LEU A 299 1.06 15.91 -3.32
C LEU A 299 2.02 14.79 -2.93
N CYS A 300 2.49 14.76 -1.68
CA CYS A 300 3.36 13.69 -1.15
C CYS A 300 2.75 12.29 -1.27
N THR A 301 1.42 12.15 -1.29
CA THR A 301 0.80 10.83 -1.54
C THR A 301 1.17 10.24 -2.91
N SER A 302 1.54 11.09 -3.89
CA SER A 302 2.04 10.66 -5.20
C SER A 302 3.44 10.03 -5.12
N ILE A 303 4.23 10.37 -4.09
CA ILE A 303 5.51 9.73 -3.79
C ILE A 303 5.25 8.38 -3.11
N VAL A 304 4.29 8.35 -2.19
CA VAL A 304 3.89 7.15 -1.46
C VAL A 304 3.41 6.05 -2.40
N THR A 305 2.54 6.42 -3.33
CA THR A 305 2.04 5.53 -4.38
C THR A 305 1.81 6.32 -5.66
N ILE A 306 2.46 5.92 -6.74
CA ILE A 306 2.25 6.56 -8.04
C ILE A 306 0.80 6.37 -8.52
N GLY A 307 0.09 5.36 -8.02
CA GLY A 307 -1.30 5.07 -8.36
C GLY A 307 -2.25 6.23 -8.10
N VAL A 308 -1.97 7.14 -7.17
CA VAL A 308 -2.83 8.32 -6.94
C VAL A 308 -2.36 9.57 -7.68
N MET A 309 -1.18 9.52 -8.31
CA MET A 309 -0.52 10.72 -8.87
C MET A 309 -1.37 11.44 -9.91
N PRO A 310 -1.96 10.77 -10.94
CA PRO A 310 -2.70 11.49 -11.97
C PRO A 310 -3.91 12.25 -11.40
N GLY A 311 -4.71 11.57 -10.58
CA GLY A 311 -5.87 12.17 -9.91
C GLY A 311 -5.47 13.31 -8.98
N ILE A 312 -4.49 13.10 -8.10
CA ILE A 312 -4.09 14.10 -7.11
C ILE A 312 -3.41 15.30 -7.76
N SER A 313 -2.43 15.07 -8.63
CA SER A 313 -1.68 16.15 -9.27
C SER A 313 -2.57 16.97 -10.20
N GLY A 314 -3.36 16.32 -11.04
CA GLY A 314 -4.29 17.01 -11.95
C GLY A 314 -5.45 17.69 -11.20
N GLY A 315 -5.98 17.04 -10.16
CA GLY A 315 -7.01 17.63 -9.31
C GLY A 315 -6.53 18.86 -8.55
N ILE A 316 -5.33 18.83 -7.98
CA ILE A 316 -4.70 20.00 -7.35
C ILE A 316 -4.46 21.10 -8.39
N PHE A 317 -3.92 20.77 -9.56
CA PHE A 317 -3.65 21.76 -10.62
C PHE A 317 -4.93 22.48 -11.06
N LEU A 318 -6.01 21.74 -11.32
CA LEU A 318 -7.32 22.33 -11.61
C LEU A 318 -7.84 23.16 -10.45
N PHE A 319 -7.74 22.65 -9.21
CA PHE A 319 -8.17 23.40 -8.04
C PHE A 319 -7.45 24.74 -7.91
N LEU A 320 -6.14 24.81 -8.16
CA LEU A 320 -5.39 26.08 -8.19
C LEU A 320 -5.87 27.03 -9.28
N LEU A 321 -6.17 26.53 -10.49
CA LEU A 321 -6.75 27.33 -11.56
C LEU A 321 -8.12 27.91 -11.18
N LEU A 322 -8.91 27.15 -10.42
CA LEU A 322 -10.24 27.55 -9.97
C LEU A 322 -10.23 28.44 -8.72
N ASN A 323 -9.05 28.83 -8.20
CA ASN A 323 -8.95 29.60 -6.97
C ASN A 323 -9.62 30.97 -7.01
N LYS A 324 -9.85 31.54 -8.21
CA LYS A 324 -10.66 32.76 -8.37
C LYS A 324 -12.09 32.63 -7.80
N TRP A 325 -12.65 31.41 -7.81
CA TRP A 325 -14.01 31.14 -7.36
C TRP A 325 -14.07 30.74 -5.89
N HIS A 326 -13.22 29.81 -5.45
CA HIS A 326 -13.28 29.29 -4.08
C HIS A 326 -12.45 30.10 -3.06
N LYS A 327 -11.48 30.90 -3.54
CA LYS A 327 -10.63 31.81 -2.73
C LYS A 327 -9.99 31.13 -1.51
N THR A 328 -9.41 29.95 -1.70
CA THR A 328 -8.70 29.20 -0.64
C THR A 328 -7.29 29.71 -0.44
N TYR A 329 -6.61 30.08 -1.53
CA TYR A 329 -5.21 30.49 -1.54
C TYR A 329 -5.07 31.98 -1.81
N THR A 330 -4.06 32.60 -1.21
CA THR A 330 -3.62 33.95 -1.60
C THR A 330 -2.90 33.90 -2.96
N ARG A 331 -2.69 35.06 -3.59
CA ARG A 331 -1.93 35.14 -4.86
C ARG A 331 -0.50 34.64 -4.70
N GLU A 332 0.13 34.89 -3.56
CA GLU A 332 1.48 34.39 -3.26
C GLU A 332 1.49 32.87 -3.08
N ASP A 333 0.50 32.33 -2.38
CA ASP A 333 0.39 30.88 -2.18
C ASP A 333 0.21 30.15 -3.51
N ILE A 334 -0.60 30.69 -4.43
CA ILE A 334 -0.76 30.13 -5.77
C ILE A 334 0.58 30.13 -6.52
N LYS A 335 1.31 31.25 -6.53
CA LYS A 335 2.63 31.33 -7.19
C LYS A 335 3.59 30.29 -6.61
N PHE A 336 3.63 30.17 -5.29
CA PHE A 336 4.46 29.18 -4.61
C PHE A 336 4.04 27.74 -4.94
N LEU A 337 2.74 27.44 -4.94
CA LEU A 337 2.23 26.11 -5.24
C LEU A 337 2.46 25.72 -6.72
N TYR A 338 2.39 26.66 -7.67
CA TYR A 338 2.79 26.39 -9.05
C TYR A 338 4.27 26.12 -9.18
N LEU A 339 5.13 26.88 -8.49
CA LEU A 339 6.57 26.62 -8.47
C LEU A 339 6.87 25.24 -7.85
N LEU A 340 6.24 24.91 -6.73
CA LEU A 340 6.34 23.61 -6.09
C LEU A 340 5.93 22.49 -7.05
N PHE A 341 4.79 22.64 -7.73
CA PHE A 341 4.28 21.65 -8.68
C PHE A 341 5.23 21.46 -9.86
N PHE A 342 5.77 22.55 -10.39
CA PHE A 342 6.74 22.52 -11.48
C PHE A 342 8.04 21.81 -11.08
N ILE A 343 8.62 22.17 -9.93
CA ILE A 343 9.84 21.51 -9.41
C ILE A 343 9.55 20.04 -9.10
N PHE A 344 8.43 19.73 -8.47
CA PHE A 344 8.03 18.36 -8.17
C PHE A 344 7.92 17.52 -9.44
N PHE A 345 7.25 18.02 -10.48
CA PHE A 345 7.06 17.28 -11.72
C PHE A 345 8.38 17.11 -12.50
N ILE A 346 9.23 18.14 -12.54
CA ILE A 346 10.57 18.02 -13.15
C ILE A 346 11.40 17.00 -12.41
N ALA A 347 11.43 17.04 -11.07
CA ALA A 347 12.18 16.08 -10.28
C ALA A 347 11.62 14.66 -10.46
N PHE A 348 10.29 14.52 -10.46
CA PHE A 348 9.60 13.25 -10.67
C PHE A 348 9.96 12.65 -12.04
N VAL A 349 9.76 13.39 -13.13
CA VAL A 349 10.12 12.94 -14.48
C VAL A 349 11.63 12.70 -14.58
N GLY A 350 12.44 13.58 -14.01
CA GLY A 350 13.90 13.46 -13.99
C GLY A 350 14.39 12.15 -13.38
N ILE A 351 13.78 11.70 -12.28
CA ILE A 351 14.09 10.40 -11.65
C ILE A 351 13.87 9.25 -12.63
N TYR A 352 12.74 9.20 -13.32
CA TYR A 352 12.46 8.12 -14.29
C TYR A 352 13.25 8.24 -15.58
N VAL A 353 13.63 9.44 -16.00
CA VAL A 353 14.48 9.64 -17.19
C VAL A 353 15.94 9.27 -16.89
N LEU A 354 16.46 9.65 -15.73
CA LEU A 354 17.85 9.42 -15.36
C LEU A 354 18.10 8.01 -14.82
N TRP A 355 17.16 7.48 -14.03
CA TRP A 355 17.32 6.22 -13.30
C TRP A 355 16.25 5.19 -13.62
N GLY A 356 15.32 5.48 -14.55
CA GLY A 356 14.30 4.51 -14.94
C GLY A 356 14.91 3.29 -15.62
N ASN A 357 14.31 2.12 -15.38
CA ASN A 357 14.70 0.92 -16.09
C ASN A 357 14.38 1.07 -17.60
N LYS A 358 15.39 0.93 -18.45
CA LYS A 358 15.30 1.11 -19.92
C LYS A 358 14.61 -0.05 -20.64
N ASN A 359 14.62 -1.24 -20.03
CA ASN A 359 14.00 -2.47 -20.53
C ASN A 359 12.57 -2.65 -20.04
N ALA A 360 12.25 -2.09 -18.86
CA ALA A 360 10.88 -1.70 -18.62
C ALA A 360 10.50 -0.79 -19.76
N GLU A 361 9.48 -1.20 -20.53
CA GLU A 361 8.66 -0.29 -21.32
C GLU A 361 8.22 0.81 -20.35
N SER A 362 9.12 1.78 -20.16
CA SER A 362 9.16 2.70 -19.05
C SER A 362 7.96 3.57 -19.26
N LEU A 363 6.85 3.29 -18.56
CA LEU A 363 5.51 3.88 -18.75
C LEU A 363 5.56 4.72 -19.99
N GLY A 364 5.48 4.11 -21.19
CA GLY A 364 5.87 4.81 -22.40
C GLY A 364 4.93 5.99 -22.52
N PHE A 365 5.23 7.12 -21.89
CA PHE A 365 4.27 8.20 -21.75
C PHE A 365 4.09 8.73 -23.17
N GLY A 366 5.17 8.75 -23.95
CA GLY A 366 5.15 8.87 -25.40
C GLY A 366 4.27 7.82 -26.10
N GLN A 367 4.36 6.54 -25.75
CA GLN A 367 3.50 5.47 -26.30
C GLN A 367 2.03 5.65 -25.91
N ILE A 368 1.69 5.83 -24.63
CA ILE A 368 0.33 6.07 -24.11
C ILE A 368 -0.26 7.34 -24.71
N ILE A 369 0.52 8.41 -24.81
CA ILE A 369 0.10 9.68 -25.43
C ILE A 369 -0.09 9.46 -26.93
N SER A 370 0.85 8.81 -27.61
CA SER A 370 0.77 8.48 -29.03
C SER A 370 -0.45 7.61 -29.31
N ASP A 371 -0.62 6.52 -28.58
CA ASP A 371 -1.75 5.58 -28.68
C ASP A 371 -3.07 6.29 -28.37
N PHE A 372 -3.10 7.20 -27.39
CA PHE A 372 -4.28 8.01 -27.08
C PHE A 372 -4.65 8.93 -28.24
N PHE A 373 -3.67 9.64 -28.81
CA PHE A 373 -3.92 10.55 -29.94
C PHE A 373 -4.18 9.79 -31.25
N SER A 374 -3.57 8.63 -31.45
CA SER A 374 -3.76 7.81 -32.66
C SER A 374 -5.07 7.04 -32.63
N ALA A 375 -5.56 6.66 -31.45
CA ALA A 375 -6.86 6.01 -31.28
C ALA A 375 -8.02 7.02 -31.10
N PHE A 376 -7.74 8.33 -31.21
CA PHE A 376 -8.71 9.39 -30.95
C PHE A 376 -9.78 9.47 -32.05
N ASP A 377 -10.76 8.57 -31.99
CA ASP A 377 -11.98 8.63 -32.80
C ASP A 377 -13.23 8.90 -31.93
N THR A 378 -14.35 9.19 -32.58
CA THR A 378 -15.62 9.46 -31.89
C THR A 378 -16.18 8.23 -31.14
N SER A 379 -15.81 7.02 -31.54
CA SER A 379 -16.22 5.77 -30.88
C SER A 379 -15.46 5.53 -29.58
N LEU A 380 -14.16 5.86 -29.55
CA LEU A 380 -13.32 5.84 -28.36
C LEU A 380 -13.83 6.84 -27.34
N LEU A 381 -14.16 8.07 -27.75
CA LEU A 381 -14.74 9.08 -26.86
C LEU A 381 -16.05 8.60 -26.21
N LYS A 382 -16.93 7.93 -26.98
CA LYS A 382 -18.15 7.32 -26.43
C LYS A 382 -17.81 6.23 -25.41
N THR A 383 -16.89 5.32 -25.75
CA THR A 383 -16.44 4.25 -24.84
C THR A 383 -15.83 4.81 -23.56
N LEU A 384 -14.96 5.82 -23.68
CA LEU A 384 -14.34 6.52 -22.55
C LEU A 384 -15.41 7.16 -21.66
N PHE A 385 -16.36 7.89 -22.26
CA PHE A 385 -17.46 8.51 -21.52
C PHE A 385 -18.29 7.49 -20.75
N PHE A 386 -18.71 6.39 -21.40
CA PHE A 386 -19.48 5.34 -20.71
C PHE A 386 -18.68 4.65 -19.61
N ARG A 387 -17.41 4.32 -19.85
CA ARG A 387 -16.53 3.71 -18.83
C ARG A 387 -16.35 4.62 -17.62
N MET A 388 -16.13 5.92 -17.84
CA MET A 388 -16.05 6.91 -16.77
C MET A 388 -17.39 7.01 -16.04
N PHE A 389 -18.49 7.24 -16.76
CA PHE A 389 -19.82 7.40 -16.20
C PHE A 389 -20.22 6.19 -15.33
N PHE A 390 -20.01 4.97 -15.82
CA PHE A 390 -20.32 3.76 -15.05
C PHE A 390 -19.38 3.55 -13.86
N SER A 391 -18.11 3.95 -13.96
CA SER A 391 -17.18 3.91 -12.82
C SER A 391 -17.61 4.86 -11.69
N GLU A 392 -18.02 6.08 -12.05
CA GLU A 392 -18.58 7.04 -11.09
C GLU A 392 -19.92 6.56 -10.54
N LEU A 393 -20.82 6.05 -11.39
CA LEU A 393 -22.12 5.52 -10.97
C LEU A 393 -21.97 4.37 -9.96
N ARG A 394 -20.99 3.48 -10.16
CA ARG A 394 -20.66 2.41 -9.20
C ARG A 394 -20.22 2.98 -7.86
N LEU A 395 -19.31 3.95 -7.85
CA LEU A 395 -18.90 4.61 -6.60
C LEU A 395 -20.10 5.29 -5.92
N LEU A 396 -20.92 6.03 -6.68
CA LEU A 396 -22.11 6.68 -6.15
C LEU A 396 -23.07 5.68 -5.51
N ILE A 397 -23.27 4.50 -6.11
CA ILE A 397 -24.13 3.45 -5.53
C ILE A 397 -23.51 2.89 -4.24
N ILE A 398 -22.24 2.48 -4.29
CA ILE A 398 -21.52 1.86 -3.16
C ILE A 398 -21.39 2.83 -1.97
N PHE A 399 -21.26 4.13 -2.23
CA PHE A 399 -21.14 5.18 -1.23
C PHE A 399 -22.43 5.97 -1.00
N SER A 400 -23.55 5.63 -1.65
CA SER A 400 -24.83 6.34 -1.52
C SER A 400 -25.32 6.46 -0.06
N PRO A 401 -25.14 5.46 0.82
CA PRO A 401 -25.41 5.60 2.26
C PRO A 401 -24.77 6.86 2.88
N TYR A 402 -23.51 7.11 2.54
CA TYR A 402 -22.73 8.22 3.09
C TYR A 402 -23.03 9.54 2.38
N LEU A 403 -23.32 9.51 1.07
CA LEU A 403 -23.68 10.70 0.32
C LEU A 403 -25.00 11.29 0.80
N LEU A 404 -26.00 10.45 1.08
CA LEU A 404 -27.26 10.87 1.68
C LEU A 404 -27.02 11.58 3.02
N PHE A 405 -26.11 11.04 3.84
CA PHE A 405 -25.70 11.68 5.09
C PHE A 405 -25.07 13.05 4.85
N ILE A 406 -24.08 13.16 3.95
CA ILE A 406 -23.42 14.44 3.62
C ILE A 406 -24.46 15.48 3.16
N VAL A 407 -25.40 15.08 2.30
CA VAL A 407 -26.49 15.93 1.82
C VAL A 407 -27.33 16.44 3.02
N ILE A 408 -27.79 15.55 3.90
CA ILE A 408 -28.56 15.94 5.09
C ILE A 408 -27.78 16.92 5.98
N VAL A 409 -26.47 16.71 6.16
CA VAL A 409 -25.59 17.60 6.91
C VAL A 409 -25.51 18.99 6.28
N LEU A 410 -25.31 19.05 4.97
CA LEU A 410 -25.15 20.32 4.24
C LEU A 410 -26.46 21.11 4.16
N PHE A 411 -27.60 20.45 3.99
CA PHE A 411 -28.91 21.11 3.91
C PHE A 411 -29.42 21.60 5.28
N LYS A 412 -28.95 21.03 6.39
CA LYS A 412 -29.32 21.49 7.73
C LYS A 412 -28.59 22.79 8.04
N ARG A 413 -29.35 23.90 8.14
CA ARG A 413 -28.92 25.19 8.73
C ARG A 413 -28.54 25.00 10.20
N SER A 414 -27.40 24.39 10.45
CA SER A 414 -26.76 24.36 11.76
C SER A 414 -25.98 25.66 11.95
N ASN A 415 -25.75 26.08 13.20
CA ASN A 415 -24.93 27.24 13.57
C ASN A 415 -23.44 27.08 13.19
N ILE A 416 -23.12 26.24 12.19
CA ILE A 416 -21.76 26.13 11.66
C ILE A 416 -21.46 27.48 10.98
N THR A 417 -20.44 28.16 11.50
CA THR A 417 -19.93 29.41 10.93
C THR A 417 -19.66 29.22 9.44
N TYR A 418 -20.05 30.21 8.62
CA TYR A 418 -19.85 30.22 7.18
C TYR A 418 -18.43 29.79 6.75
N GLU A 419 -17.40 30.22 7.50
CA GLU A 419 -16.00 29.86 7.24
C GLU A 419 -15.71 28.36 7.34
N LYS A 420 -16.32 27.63 8.29
CA LYS A 420 -16.15 26.17 8.40
C LYS A 420 -16.81 25.47 7.20
N ILE A 421 -18.03 25.86 6.84
CA ILE A 421 -18.74 25.32 5.65
C ILE A 421 -17.91 25.56 4.39
N LYS A 422 -17.31 26.75 4.26
CA LYS A 422 -16.45 27.12 3.14
C LYS A 422 -15.25 26.18 3.02
N VAL A 423 -14.56 25.84 4.13
CA VAL A 423 -13.45 24.87 4.11
C VAL A 423 -13.91 23.50 3.62
N PHE A 424 -14.98 22.94 4.20
CA PHE A 424 -15.51 21.63 3.77
C PHE A 424 -15.93 21.61 2.31
N ARG A 425 -16.65 22.64 1.86
CA ARG A 425 -17.03 22.79 0.45
C ARG A 425 -15.80 22.82 -0.46
N ASN A 426 -14.77 23.56 -0.09
CA ASN A 426 -13.57 23.69 -0.90
C ASN A 426 -12.79 22.35 -0.96
N ILE A 427 -12.76 21.58 0.14
CA ILE A 427 -12.20 20.21 0.15
C ILE A 427 -13.04 19.26 -0.71
N LEU A 428 -14.37 19.36 -0.65
CA LEU A 428 -15.25 18.57 -1.52
C LEU A 428 -14.97 18.84 -3.01
N ILE A 429 -14.85 20.11 -3.39
CA ILE A 429 -14.51 20.51 -4.77
C ILE A 429 -13.16 19.91 -5.17
N LEU A 430 -12.14 20.02 -4.31
CA LEU A 430 -10.83 19.42 -4.58
C LEU A 430 -10.94 17.90 -4.80
N LEU A 431 -11.69 17.18 -3.96
CA LEU A 431 -11.87 15.74 -4.11
C LEU A 431 -12.63 15.38 -5.39
N LEU A 432 -13.71 16.09 -5.72
CA LEU A 432 -14.43 15.87 -6.97
C LEU A 432 -13.52 16.06 -8.19
N LEU A 433 -12.63 17.06 -8.16
CA LEU A 433 -11.64 17.25 -9.23
C LEU A 433 -10.61 16.11 -9.26
N ILE A 434 -10.15 15.64 -8.10
CA ILE A 434 -9.22 14.50 -8.00
C ILE A 434 -9.84 13.22 -8.57
N PHE A 435 -11.08 12.92 -8.20
CA PHE A 435 -11.81 11.76 -8.72
C PHE A 435 -12.10 11.89 -10.20
N ALA A 436 -12.54 13.06 -10.67
CA ALA A 436 -12.79 13.30 -12.09
C ALA A 436 -11.53 13.05 -12.93
N ILE A 437 -10.38 13.61 -12.53
CA ILE A 437 -9.12 13.37 -13.24
C ILE A 437 -8.65 11.93 -13.10
N GLY A 438 -8.74 11.33 -11.92
CA GLY A 438 -8.38 9.93 -11.69
C GLY A 438 -9.21 8.95 -12.52
N SER A 439 -10.50 9.25 -12.71
CA SER A 439 -11.43 8.49 -13.53
C SER A 439 -11.12 8.63 -15.02
N ILE A 440 -10.85 9.85 -15.50
CA ILE A 440 -10.41 10.11 -16.88
C ILE A 440 -9.12 9.34 -17.16
N THR A 441 -8.10 9.56 -16.33
CA THR A 441 -6.76 8.97 -16.51
C THR A 441 -6.79 7.45 -16.34
N GLY A 442 -7.52 6.93 -15.36
CA GLY A 442 -7.68 5.49 -15.16
C GLY A 442 -8.42 4.83 -16.31
N THR A 443 -9.44 5.48 -16.87
CA THR A 443 -10.16 4.98 -18.03
C THR A 443 -9.26 4.97 -19.27
N ILE A 444 -8.53 6.05 -19.54
CA ILE A 444 -7.58 6.13 -20.66
C ILE A 444 -6.51 5.05 -20.51
N ALA A 445 -5.90 4.97 -19.32
CA ALA A 445 -4.89 3.97 -19.03
C ALA A 445 -5.44 2.55 -19.19
N SER A 446 -6.68 2.27 -18.81
CA SER A 446 -7.28 0.93 -18.90
C SER A 446 -7.43 0.39 -20.33
N ILE A 447 -7.28 1.24 -21.35
CA ILE A 447 -7.32 0.82 -22.76
C ILE A 447 -6.02 0.10 -23.12
N ASN A 448 -4.88 0.63 -22.67
CA ASN A 448 -3.54 0.17 -23.07
C ASN A 448 -2.76 -0.51 -21.94
N LEU A 449 -3.16 -0.27 -20.69
CA LEU A 449 -2.52 -0.77 -19.47
C LEU A 449 -3.53 -1.58 -18.65
N PHE A 450 -3.20 -2.85 -18.42
CA PHE A 450 -4.02 -3.75 -17.60
C PHE A 450 -4.32 -3.19 -16.20
N SER A 451 -3.35 -2.49 -15.59
CA SER A 451 -3.47 -1.87 -14.28
C SER A 451 -4.02 -0.45 -14.30
N GLY A 452 -4.47 0.09 -15.45
CA GLY A 452 -4.92 1.48 -15.56
C GLY A 452 -6.08 1.83 -14.62
N GLY A 453 -6.96 0.87 -14.31
CA GLY A 453 -8.04 1.05 -13.33
C GLY A 453 -7.55 1.40 -11.92
N GLN A 454 -6.30 1.07 -11.58
CA GLN A 454 -5.70 1.39 -10.28
C GLN A 454 -5.58 2.90 -10.03
N PHE A 455 -5.46 3.72 -11.09
CA PHE A 455 -5.43 5.17 -10.96
C PHE A 455 -6.71 5.76 -10.36
N PHE A 456 -7.81 5.03 -10.49
CA PHE A 456 -9.09 5.38 -9.89
C PHE A 456 -9.31 4.66 -8.55
N THR A 457 -9.04 3.36 -8.47
CA THR A 457 -9.34 2.59 -7.25
C THR A 457 -8.47 3.01 -6.05
N TYR A 458 -7.23 3.45 -6.27
CA TYR A 458 -6.39 4.00 -5.21
C TYR A 458 -6.86 5.34 -4.65
N LEU A 459 -7.83 6.00 -5.29
CA LEU A 459 -8.43 7.24 -4.79
C LEU A 459 -9.54 7.00 -3.78
N ILE A 460 -10.13 5.79 -3.74
CA ILE A 460 -11.24 5.43 -2.82
C ILE A 460 -10.92 5.73 -1.35
N PRO A 461 -9.72 5.42 -0.83
CA PRO A 461 -9.30 5.83 0.52
C PRO A 461 -9.49 7.32 0.78
N LEU A 462 -9.24 8.20 -0.19
CA LEU A 462 -9.45 9.64 -0.02
C LEU A 462 -10.92 9.98 0.19
N LEU A 463 -11.83 9.33 -0.55
CA LEU A 463 -13.27 9.51 -0.38
C LEU A 463 -13.75 9.00 0.97
N ILE A 464 -13.30 7.79 1.36
CA ILE A 464 -13.60 7.20 2.66
C ILE A 464 -13.14 8.16 3.76
N ILE A 465 -11.88 8.57 3.76
CA ILE A 465 -11.31 9.48 4.75
C ILE A 465 -12.11 10.78 4.76
N TYR A 466 -12.42 11.37 3.60
CA TYR A 466 -13.25 12.57 3.56
C TYR A 466 -14.62 12.40 4.21
N ILE A 467 -15.32 11.30 3.94
CA ILE A 467 -16.60 10.96 4.58
C ILE A 467 -16.42 10.88 6.11
N MET A 468 -15.41 10.14 6.57
CA MET A 468 -15.07 10.00 8.00
C MET A 468 -14.83 11.37 8.67
N LEU A 469 -14.20 12.28 7.94
CA LEU A 469 -13.84 13.62 8.42
C LEU A 469 -15.01 14.58 8.46
N VAL A 470 -15.86 14.60 7.42
CA VAL A 470 -17.11 15.37 7.42
C VAL A 470 -18.00 14.91 8.57
N PHE A 471 -18.10 13.60 8.78
CA PHE A 471 -18.83 13.02 9.91
C PHE A 471 -18.29 13.49 11.26
N THR A 472 -16.97 13.40 11.44
CA THR A 472 -16.26 13.85 12.65
C THR A 472 -16.51 15.33 12.95
N ALA A 473 -16.33 16.18 11.93
CA ALA A 473 -16.54 17.61 12.07
C ALA A 473 -18.00 17.97 12.35
N TRP A 474 -18.94 17.33 11.66
CA TRP A 474 -20.37 17.52 11.91
C TRP A 474 -20.73 17.17 13.35
N GLN A 475 -20.33 15.99 13.84
CA GLN A 475 -20.64 15.55 15.20
C GLN A 475 -20.06 16.50 16.26
N SER A 476 -18.88 17.06 16.03
CA SER A 476 -18.27 18.02 16.95
C SER A 476 -19.10 19.30 17.15
N ASN A 477 -19.90 19.70 16.15
CA ASN A 477 -20.73 20.91 16.21
C ASN A 477 -22.16 20.66 16.75
N ILE A 478 -22.57 19.40 16.93
CA ILE A 478 -23.93 19.02 17.35
C ILE A 478 -24.20 19.30 18.83
N THR A 479 -23.16 19.32 19.66
CA THR A 479 -23.24 19.47 21.12
C THR A 479 -23.87 20.79 21.61
N LEU A 480 -24.35 21.66 20.69
CA LEU A 480 -24.86 23.00 20.98
C LEU A 480 -26.36 23.19 20.70
N SER A 481 -27.08 22.21 20.14
CA SER A 481 -28.50 22.38 19.83
C SER A 481 -29.42 21.92 20.97
N LYS A 482 -30.27 22.83 21.48
CA LYS A 482 -31.33 22.52 22.46
C LYS A 482 -32.58 21.86 21.83
N ASN A 483 -32.64 21.72 20.49
CA ASN A 483 -33.82 21.20 19.81
C ASN A 483 -33.82 19.65 19.80
N SER A 484 -34.79 19.03 20.48
CA SER A 484 -34.90 17.57 20.61
C SER A 484 -34.98 16.84 19.27
N ARG A 485 -35.70 17.37 18.27
CA ARG A 485 -35.77 16.78 16.90
C ARG A 485 -34.40 16.73 16.25
N ILE A 486 -33.57 17.75 16.47
CA ILE A 486 -32.21 17.80 15.95
C ILE A 486 -31.35 16.71 16.59
N VAL A 487 -31.48 16.52 17.90
CA VAL A 487 -30.77 15.46 18.63
C VAL A 487 -31.18 14.08 18.10
N TYR A 488 -32.47 13.80 17.92
CA TYR A 488 -32.94 12.51 17.38
C TYR A 488 -32.39 12.19 15.99
N ILE A 489 -32.48 13.14 15.04
CA ILE A 489 -31.90 12.97 13.69
C ILE A 489 -30.40 12.68 13.79
N ASN A 490 -29.70 13.36 14.70
CA ASN A 490 -28.27 13.19 14.84
C ASN A 490 -27.90 11.82 15.42
N VAL A 491 -28.69 11.32 16.37
CA VAL A 491 -28.54 9.96 16.91
C VAL A 491 -28.81 8.92 15.82
N LEU A 492 -29.85 9.09 15.00
CA LEU A 492 -30.15 8.16 13.91
C LEU A 492 -29.02 8.09 12.88
N ILE A 493 -28.49 9.24 12.48
CA ILE A 493 -27.32 9.33 11.60
C ILE A 493 -26.10 8.63 12.22
N PHE A 494 -25.85 8.88 13.50
CA PHE A 494 -24.74 8.27 14.22
C PHE A 494 -24.89 6.73 14.23
N LEU A 495 -26.08 6.23 14.59
CA LEU A 495 -26.39 4.81 14.59
C LEU A 495 -26.25 4.20 13.19
N PHE A 496 -26.67 4.94 12.15
CA PHE A 496 -26.50 4.51 10.76
C PHE A 496 -25.04 4.37 10.37
N PHE A 497 -24.20 5.37 10.70
CA PHE A 497 -22.77 5.33 10.39
C PHE A 497 -22.07 4.19 11.13
N VAL A 498 -22.37 4.01 12.43
CA VAL A 498 -21.88 2.88 13.22
C VAL A 498 -22.35 1.55 12.64
N GLY A 499 -23.61 1.45 12.21
CA GLY A 499 -24.14 0.28 11.52
C GLY A 499 -23.39 -0.05 10.24
N CYS A 500 -23.07 0.95 9.41
CA CYS A 500 -22.26 0.78 8.21
C CYS A 500 -20.82 0.33 8.53
N ALA A 501 -20.22 0.88 9.59
CA ALA A 501 -18.89 0.47 10.05
C ALA A 501 -18.89 -0.98 10.57
N ILE A 502 -19.88 -1.36 11.40
CA ILE A 502 -20.05 -2.73 11.89
C ILE A 502 -20.25 -3.69 10.71
N TYR A 503 -21.08 -3.32 9.72
CA TYR A 503 -21.27 -4.12 8.52
C TYR A 503 -19.94 -4.38 7.79
N ASN A 504 -19.13 -3.34 7.60
CA ASN A 504 -17.81 -3.46 6.97
C ASN A 504 -16.85 -4.34 7.79
N ILE A 505 -16.84 -4.19 9.12
CA ILE A 505 -16.05 -5.03 10.02
C ILE A 505 -16.47 -6.49 9.87
N THR A 506 -17.76 -6.79 9.97
CA THR A 506 -18.28 -8.17 9.86
C THR A 506 -17.96 -8.78 8.50
N ASN A 507 -18.14 -8.03 7.41
CA ASN A 507 -17.81 -8.53 6.08
C ASN A 507 -16.31 -8.81 5.93
N ASN A 508 -15.46 -7.94 6.49
CA ASN A 508 -14.01 -8.13 6.48
C ASN A 508 -13.58 -9.35 7.32
N ILE A 509 -14.17 -9.53 8.51
CA ILE A 509 -13.97 -10.72 9.35
C ILE A 509 -14.35 -11.99 8.58
N ARG A 510 -15.51 -11.98 7.89
CA ARG A 510 -15.97 -13.12 7.09
C ARG A 510 -14.99 -13.43 5.94
N LEU A 511 -14.55 -12.41 5.20
CA LEU A 511 -13.61 -12.57 4.10
C LEU A 511 -12.24 -13.08 4.59
N GLN A 512 -11.69 -12.50 5.66
CA GLN A 512 -10.42 -12.96 6.24
C GLN A 512 -10.54 -14.38 6.81
N GLY A 513 -11.67 -14.73 7.43
CA GLY A 513 -11.95 -16.09 7.86
C GLY A 513 -11.90 -17.08 6.71
N HIS A 514 -12.57 -16.76 5.59
CA HIS A 514 -12.55 -17.60 4.39
C HIS A 514 -11.14 -17.78 3.81
N TYR A 515 -10.36 -16.71 3.68
CA TYR A 515 -8.98 -16.81 3.21
C TYR A 515 -8.07 -17.57 4.17
N LYS A 516 -8.24 -17.37 5.48
CA LYS A 516 -7.51 -18.11 6.51
C LYS A 516 -7.81 -19.60 6.41
N GLU A 517 -9.08 -19.98 6.27
CA GLU A 517 -9.49 -21.37 6.10
C GLU A 517 -8.89 -22.01 4.84
N GLN A 518 -8.96 -21.33 3.69
CA GLN A 518 -8.30 -21.78 2.47
C GLN A 518 -6.80 -21.97 2.66
N SER A 519 -6.14 -20.99 3.31
CA SER A 519 -4.70 -20.98 3.51
C SER A 519 -4.21 -22.06 4.47
N LEU A 520 -5.01 -22.41 5.48
CA LEU A 520 -4.72 -23.51 6.41
C LEU A 520 -4.70 -24.88 5.73
N ASN A 521 -5.43 -25.02 4.62
CA ASN A 521 -5.54 -26.26 3.86
C ASN A 521 -4.60 -26.31 2.65
N LEU A 522 -3.71 -25.32 2.47
CA LEU A 522 -2.77 -25.30 1.35
C LEU A 522 -1.61 -26.28 1.52
N TYR A 523 -1.06 -26.40 2.73
CA TYR A 523 0.13 -27.21 3.02
C TYR A 523 -0.01 -27.92 4.36
N SER A 524 0.59 -29.10 4.51
CA SER A 524 0.66 -29.75 5.82
C SER A 524 1.55 -28.98 6.79
N GLU A 525 1.21 -28.99 8.08
CA GLU A 525 2.04 -28.33 9.10
C GLU A 525 3.41 -28.99 9.24
N THR A 526 3.47 -30.31 9.07
CA THR A 526 4.72 -31.08 9.10
C THR A 526 5.65 -30.62 8.00
N TYR A 527 5.17 -30.49 6.76
CA TYR A 527 5.97 -29.97 5.65
C TYR A 527 6.52 -28.58 5.95
N LEU A 528 5.66 -27.62 6.34
CA LEU A 528 6.09 -26.25 6.65
C LEU A 528 7.10 -26.20 7.79
N LYS A 529 6.93 -27.03 8.82
CA LYS A 529 7.85 -27.14 9.95
C LYS A 529 9.20 -27.71 9.50
N ASP A 530 9.20 -28.78 8.71
CA ASP A 530 10.40 -29.49 8.30
C ASP A 530 11.25 -28.63 7.36
N ILE A 531 10.63 -28.01 6.33
CA ILE A 531 11.35 -27.05 5.47
C ILE A 531 11.87 -25.87 6.29
N THR A 532 11.06 -25.29 7.19
CA THR A 532 11.51 -24.15 8.01
C THR A 532 12.68 -24.55 8.92
N THR A 533 12.68 -25.76 9.45
CA THR A 533 13.77 -26.28 10.29
C THR A 533 15.04 -26.47 9.46
N TYR A 534 14.91 -27.05 8.27
CA TYR A 534 16.04 -27.23 7.35
C TYR A 534 16.63 -25.87 6.94
N LEU A 535 15.78 -24.95 6.51
CA LEU A 535 16.14 -23.61 6.06
C LEU A 535 16.79 -22.75 7.15
N ASN A 536 16.42 -22.95 8.43
CA ASN A 536 17.06 -22.24 9.54
C ASN A 536 18.39 -22.88 9.99
N SER A 537 18.69 -24.10 9.55
CA SER A 537 19.90 -24.84 9.95
C SER A 537 20.95 -24.94 8.86
N HIS A 538 20.63 -24.55 7.63
CA HIS A 538 21.51 -24.61 6.48
C HIS A 538 21.58 -23.25 5.79
N GLU A 539 22.78 -22.86 5.38
CA GLU A 539 23.00 -21.69 4.53
C GLU A 539 22.86 -22.12 3.07
N LEU A 540 21.70 -21.81 2.48
CA LEU A 540 21.43 -22.02 1.06
C LEU A 540 21.47 -20.70 0.32
N ASN A 541 21.66 -20.75 -1.00
CA ASN A 541 21.40 -19.62 -1.88
C ASN A 541 19.98 -19.10 -1.60
N PRO A 542 19.78 -17.79 -1.36
CA PRO A 542 18.45 -17.21 -1.13
C PRO A 542 17.49 -17.30 -2.33
N LEU A 543 18.03 -17.59 -3.51
CA LEU A 543 17.30 -17.73 -4.77
C LEU A 543 17.08 -19.21 -5.06
N GLY A 544 15.83 -19.57 -5.36
CA GLY A 544 15.44 -20.92 -5.75
C GLY A 544 14.85 -20.97 -7.14
N VAL A 545 14.52 -22.18 -7.56
CA VAL A 545 13.76 -22.43 -8.79
C VAL A 545 12.48 -23.18 -8.50
N CYS A 546 11.48 -23.07 -9.39
CA CYS A 546 10.33 -23.94 -9.35
C CYS A 546 10.03 -24.58 -10.70
N PHE A 547 9.46 -25.78 -10.60
CA PHE A 547 8.92 -26.55 -11.71
C PHE A 547 7.42 -26.74 -11.49
N MET A 548 6.62 -26.38 -12.50
CA MET A 548 5.15 -26.41 -12.46
C MET A 548 4.60 -27.10 -13.70
N GLY A 549 3.47 -27.79 -13.55
CA GLY A 549 2.68 -28.30 -14.66
C GLY A 549 1.52 -27.38 -15.06
N ASN A 550 0.84 -27.72 -16.15
CA ASN A 550 -0.31 -26.96 -16.66
C ASN A 550 -1.48 -26.91 -15.68
N GLU A 551 -1.72 -28.02 -14.97
CA GLU A 551 -2.81 -28.11 -14.00
C GLU A 551 -2.49 -27.33 -12.72
N ASP A 552 -1.21 -27.18 -12.33
CA ASP A 552 -0.80 -26.30 -11.22
C ASP A 552 -1.19 -24.83 -11.49
N ILE A 553 -1.08 -24.36 -12.75
CA ILE A 553 -1.49 -23.01 -13.13
C ILE A 553 -3.00 -22.86 -13.07
N LYS A 554 -3.74 -23.81 -13.65
CA LYS A 554 -5.22 -23.74 -13.72
C LYS A 554 -5.84 -23.82 -12.33
N ASN A 555 -5.35 -24.74 -11.51
CA ASN A 555 -5.90 -25.06 -10.20
C ASN A 555 -5.27 -24.27 -9.06
N TYR A 556 -4.40 -23.29 -9.36
CA TYR A 556 -3.80 -22.48 -8.32
C TYR A 556 -4.90 -21.84 -7.44
N PRO A 557 -4.96 -22.10 -6.13
CA PRO A 557 -6.14 -21.78 -5.31
C PRO A 557 -6.44 -20.28 -5.16
N LEU A 558 -5.60 -19.41 -5.76
CA LEU A 558 -5.68 -17.95 -5.73
C LEU A 558 -5.79 -17.35 -7.14
N ASN A 559 -6.22 -18.15 -8.14
CA ASN A 559 -6.23 -17.84 -9.58
C ASN A 559 -7.29 -16.79 -10.02
N ALA A 560 -7.30 -15.61 -9.42
CA ALA A 560 -8.06 -14.48 -9.94
C ALA A 560 -7.39 -13.83 -11.18
N TYR A 561 -6.15 -14.21 -11.53
CA TYR A 561 -5.30 -13.42 -12.45
C TYR A 561 -4.41 -14.24 -13.42
N GLY A 562 -4.57 -15.56 -13.57
CA GLY A 562 -3.90 -16.35 -14.62
C GLY A 562 -2.38 -16.42 -14.45
N LEU A 563 -1.62 -15.95 -15.44
CA LEU A 563 -0.13 -15.95 -15.49
C LEU A 563 0.57 -15.34 -14.26
N THR A 564 -0.09 -14.49 -13.49
CA THR A 564 0.44 -14.01 -12.21
C THR A 564 0.61 -15.14 -11.19
N GLY A 565 -0.10 -16.27 -11.35
CA GLY A 565 0.12 -17.50 -10.57
C GLY A 565 1.60 -17.93 -10.55
N LEU A 566 2.31 -17.70 -11.66
CA LEU A 566 3.73 -18.00 -11.79
C LEU A 566 4.62 -17.06 -10.97
N THR A 567 4.16 -15.85 -10.63
CA THR A 567 4.88 -14.90 -9.76
C THR A 567 4.67 -15.16 -8.28
N PHE A 568 3.72 -16.04 -7.92
CA PHE A 568 3.40 -16.41 -6.54
C PHE A 568 4.02 -17.75 -6.12
N SER A 569 5.01 -18.24 -6.88
CA SER A 569 5.75 -19.45 -6.54
C SER A 569 6.43 -19.35 -5.17
N GLY A 570 6.55 -20.50 -4.50
CA GLY A 570 7.25 -20.63 -3.23
C GLY A 570 6.58 -20.03 -2.01
N MET A 571 5.26 -19.89 -1.98
CA MET A 571 4.53 -19.43 -0.78
C MET A 571 4.95 -20.14 0.52
N SER A 572 5.24 -21.44 0.45
CA SER A 572 5.69 -22.28 1.57
C SER A 572 7.00 -21.79 2.22
N ILE A 573 7.95 -21.29 1.43
CA ILE A 573 9.25 -20.82 1.94
C ILE A 573 9.25 -19.34 2.35
N LYS A 574 8.25 -18.55 1.94
CA LYS A 574 8.15 -17.10 2.24
C LYS A 574 7.92 -16.78 3.73
N LEU A 575 7.61 -17.80 4.52
CA LEU A 575 7.38 -17.68 5.95
C LEU A 575 8.68 -17.86 6.77
N THR A 576 9.83 -17.89 6.09
CA THR A 576 11.17 -18.02 6.68
C THR A 576 12.00 -16.75 6.48
N ASN A 577 13.11 -16.60 7.22
CA ASN A 577 13.88 -15.35 7.28
C ASN A 577 14.90 -15.17 6.13
N GLN A 578 15.11 -16.18 5.28
CA GLN A 578 16.30 -16.24 4.42
C GLN A 578 16.01 -16.36 2.92
N PHE A 579 14.76 -16.62 2.53
CA PHE A 579 14.42 -17.00 1.16
C PHE A 579 13.62 -15.94 0.44
N ASN A 580 14.16 -15.50 -0.70
CA ASN A 580 13.79 -14.22 -1.30
C ASN A 580 12.91 -14.40 -2.52
N ALA A 581 13.27 -15.32 -3.40
CA ALA A 581 12.68 -15.41 -4.73
C ALA A 581 12.77 -16.83 -5.30
N VAL A 582 11.80 -17.20 -6.14
CA VAL A 582 11.79 -18.49 -6.83
C VAL A 582 11.54 -18.24 -8.31
N SER A 583 12.52 -18.52 -9.15
CA SER A 583 12.41 -18.38 -10.60
C SER A 583 11.71 -19.59 -11.20
N ASN A 584 10.68 -19.36 -12.02
CA ASN A 584 9.97 -20.44 -12.68
C ASN A 584 10.72 -20.90 -13.94
N LEU A 585 11.17 -22.16 -13.95
CA LEU A 585 11.90 -22.75 -15.07
C LEU A 585 11.01 -23.55 -16.03
N SER A 586 9.73 -23.69 -15.72
CA SER A 586 8.75 -24.40 -16.55
C SER A 586 8.05 -23.49 -17.55
N ILE A 587 8.32 -22.17 -17.59
CA ILE A 587 7.54 -21.23 -18.41
C ILE A 587 7.41 -21.62 -19.89
N PHE A 588 8.39 -22.33 -20.47
CA PHE A 588 8.35 -22.80 -21.86
C PHE A 588 7.62 -24.13 -22.04
N ASP A 589 7.37 -24.86 -20.96
CA ASP A 589 6.64 -26.14 -20.95
C ASP A 589 5.14 -25.94 -20.71
N LEU A 590 4.73 -24.72 -20.37
CA LEU A 590 3.39 -24.36 -19.96
C LEU A 590 2.56 -23.83 -21.15
N ASP A 591 1.30 -24.23 -21.21
CA ASP A 591 0.33 -23.76 -22.20
C ASP A 591 -0.18 -22.36 -21.82
N ILE A 592 0.69 -21.37 -22.04
CA ILE A 592 0.44 -19.98 -21.71
C ILE A 592 -0.18 -19.28 -22.92
N ASP A 593 -1.41 -18.79 -22.76
CA ASP A 593 -2.04 -17.91 -23.75
C ASP A 593 -1.27 -16.58 -23.84
N THR A 594 -0.41 -16.44 -24.84
CA THR A 594 0.34 -15.19 -25.12
C THR A 594 -0.34 -14.29 -26.14
N ASN A 595 -1.62 -14.54 -26.47
CA ASN A 595 -2.35 -13.74 -27.46
C ASN A 595 -2.64 -12.31 -26.98
N THR A 596 -2.71 -12.08 -25.67
CA THR A 596 -2.88 -10.74 -25.11
C THR A 596 -1.53 -10.04 -24.94
N SER A 597 -1.50 -8.72 -25.17
CA SER A 597 -0.30 -7.89 -24.97
C SER A 597 0.24 -7.99 -23.54
N PHE A 598 -0.66 -8.07 -22.56
CA PHE A 598 -0.34 -8.26 -21.15
C PHE A 598 0.38 -9.59 -20.91
N ASN A 599 -0.20 -10.70 -21.35
CA ASN A 599 0.39 -12.03 -21.16
C ASN A 599 1.75 -12.15 -21.85
N LYS A 600 1.88 -11.56 -23.05
CA LYS A 600 3.15 -11.48 -23.76
C LYS A 600 4.19 -10.65 -23.01
N SER A 601 3.81 -9.51 -22.43
CA SER A 601 4.72 -8.69 -21.61
C SER A 601 5.15 -9.42 -20.35
N LEU A 602 4.22 -10.11 -19.68
CA LEU A 602 4.50 -10.88 -18.46
C LEU A 602 5.38 -12.10 -18.75
N PHE A 603 5.13 -12.79 -19.85
CA PHE A 603 5.98 -13.89 -20.31
C PHE A 603 7.44 -13.43 -20.54
N LYS A 604 7.62 -12.25 -21.14
CA LYS A 604 8.93 -11.65 -21.37
C LYS A 604 9.62 -11.12 -20.11
N SER A 605 8.89 -10.92 -19.01
CA SER A 605 9.49 -10.46 -17.76
C SER A 605 10.09 -11.59 -16.93
N PHE A 606 9.81 -12.86 -17.24
CA PHE A 606 10.43 -13.98 -16.51
C PHE A 606 11.92 -14.09 -16.77
N GLU A 607 12.67 -14.40 -15.72
CA GLU A 607 14.11 -14.47 -15.70
C GLU A 607 14.63 -15.59 -16.62
N PHE A 608 13.95 -16.73 -16.60
CA PHE A 608 14.33 -17.87 -17.44
C PHE A 608 14.07 -17.61 -18.93
N TYR A 609 13.07 -16.78 -19.27
CA TYR A 609 12.88 -16.32 -20.65
C TYR A 609 14.08 -15.49 -21.10
N ASN A 610 14.52 -14.56 -20.25
CA ASN A 610 15.67 -13.70 -20.54
C ASN A 610 16.98 -14.50 -20.61
N PHE A 611 17.14 -15.52 -19.75
CA PHE A 611 18.27 -16.44 -19.78
C PHE A 611 18.39 -17.17 -21.13
N ILE A 612 17.31 -17.84 -21.57
CA ILE A 612 17.29 -18.54 -22.86
C ILE A 612 17.49 -17.57 -24.03
N LYS A 613 16.92 -16.37 -23.95
CA LYS A 613 17.14 -15.32 -24.96
C LYS A 613 18.62 -14.95 -25.07
N GLN A 614 19.34 -14.85 -23.95
CA GLN A 614 20.77 -14.59 -23.93
C GLN A 614 21.57 -15.77 -24.52
N GLN A 615 21.28 -17.00 -24.11
CA GLN A 615 21.92 -18.20 -24.66
C GLN A 615 21.75 -18.31 -26.18
N LYS A 616 20.56 -17.96 -26.70
CA LYS A 616 20.30 -17.91 -28.15
C LYS A 616 21.11 -16.81 -28.84
N ALA A 617 21.25 -15.64 -28.22
CA ALA A 617 22.05 -14.55 -28.77
C ALA A 617 23.56 -14.88 -28.81
N THR A 618 24.04 -15.71 -27.89
CA THR A 618 25.45 -16.16 -27.81
C THR A 618 25.71 -17.50 -28.50
N ASN A 619 24.71 -18.08 -29.19
CA ASN A 619 24.77 -19.41 -29.79
C ASN A 619 25.15 -20.56 -28.83
N SER A 620 24.88 -20.40 -27.52
CA SER A 620 25.11 -21.43 -26.49
C SER A 620 23.85 -22.24 -26.15
N TYR A 621 22.70 -21.89 -26.73
CA TYR A 621 21.44 -22.62 -26.51
C TYR A 621 21.47 -24.00 -27.18
N ILE A 622 21.26 -25.05 -26.39
CA ILE A 622 21.16 -26.44 -26.87
C ILE A 622 19.70 -26.91 -26.85
N SER A 623 19.07 -26.89 -25.67
CA SER A 623 17.67 -27.27 -25.47
C SER A 623 17.13 -26.61 -24.20
N THR A 624 15.80 -26.51 -24.06
CA THR A 624 15.18 -25.96 -22.85
C THR A 624 15.61 -26.73 -21.60
N ASP A 625 15.68 -28.06 -21.64
CA ASP A 625 16.07 -28.88 -20.49
C ASP A 625 17.54 -28.69 -20.10
N GLN A 626 18.43 -28.53 -21.08
CA GLN A 626 19.82 -28.16 -20.81
C GLN A 626 19.89 -26.76 -20.18
N SER A 627 19.14 -25.79 -20.72
CA SER A 627 19.07 -24.44 -20.16
C SER A 627 18.58 -24.41 -18.72
N LYS A 628 17.67 -25.31 -18.30
CA LYS A 628 17.23 -25.42 -16.90
C LYS A 628 18.40 -25.79 -15.99
N SER A 629 19.22 -26.74 -16.42
CA SER A 629 20.41 -27.19 -15.69
C SER A 629 21.49 -26.10 -15.69
N ASP A 630 21.72 -25.45 -16.83
CA ASP A 630 22.66 -24.34 -16.97
C ASP A 630 22.29 -23.17 -16.06
N PHE A 631 21.00 -22.80 -15.98
CA PHE A 631 20.52 -21.72 -15.12
C PHE A 631 20.80 -21.99 -13.64
N ILE A 632 20.53 -23.23 -13.19
CA ILE A 632 20.80 -23.66 -11.81
C ILE A 632 22.30 -23.59 -11.51
N ASN A 633 23.15 -24.02 -12.46
CA ASN A 633 24.59 -24.02 -12.29
C ASN A 633 25.17 -22.60 -12.30
N GLU A 634 24.80 -21.79 -13.30
CA GLU A 634 25.29 -20.42 -13.48
C GLU A 634 24.97 -19.53 -12.27
N HIS A 635 23.78 -19.72 -11.69
CA HIS A 635 23.34 -18.94 -10.54
C HIS A 635 23.53 -19.66 -9.20
N SER A 636 24.24 -20.80 -9.17
CA SER A 636 24.54 -21.57 -7.96
C SER A 636 23.32 -21.85 -7.09
N ILE A 637 22.23 -22.31 -7.70
CA ILE A 637 20.93 -22.52 -7.03
C ILE A 637 20.94 -23.84 -6.27
N ASP A 638 20.77 -23.76 -4.95
CA ASP A 638 20.88 -24.91 -4.05
C ASP A 638 19.57 -25.69 -3.87
N TYR A 639 18.42 -25.15 -4.28
CA TYR A 639 17.12 -25.78 -4.03
C TYR A 639 16.08 -25.52 -5.11
N ALA A 640 15.10 -26.42 -5.18
CA ALA A 640 13.97 -26.34 -6.09
C ALA A 640 12.65 -26.65 -5.39
N LEU A 641 11.57 -26.05 -5.91
CA LEU A 641 10.19 -26.41 -5.59
C LEU A 641 9.56 -27.11 -6.78
N VAL A 642 9.23 -28.38 -6.62
CA VAL A 642 8.51 -29.15 -7.65
C VAL A 642 7.04 -29.20 -7.23
N TYR A 643 6.17 -28.57 -8.01
CA TYR A 643 4.73 -28.59 -7.78
C TYR A 643 4.13 -29.93 -8.24
N ARG A 644 2.83 -30.15 -7.97
CA ARG A 644 2.19 -31.47 -8.11
C ARG A 644 2.35 -32.03 -9.51
N ASP A 645 2.16 -31.20 -10.52
CA ASP A 645 2.21 -31.59 -11.93
C ASP A 645 3.53 -31.14 -12.59
N GLY A 646 4.46 -30.61 -11.80
CA GLY A 646 5.80 -30.23 -12.24
C GLY A 646 6.73 -31.42 -12.37
N LEU A 647 7.61 -31.39 -13.37
CA LEU A 647 8.63 -32.42 -13.59
C LEU A 647 10.02 -31.87 -13.35
N LEU A 648 10.78 -32.53 -12.49
CA LEU A 648 12.21 -32.27 -12.33
C LEU A 648 12.95 -32.91 -13.52
N PRO A 649 13.75 -32.14 -14.29
CA PRO A 649 14.58 -32.69 -15.36
C PRO A 649 15.44 -33.88 -14.90
N GLU A 650 15.58 -34.91 -15.74
CA GLU A 650 16.34 -36.13 -15.40
C GLU A 650 17.77 -35.81 -14.95
N ALA A 651 18.44 -34.87 -15.62
CA ALA A 651 19.79 -34.41 -15.29
C ALA A 651 19.94 -33.84 -13.86
N LEU A 652 18.84 -33.42 -13.23
CA LEU A 652 18.84 -32.88 -11.86
C LEU A 652 18.44 -33.92 -10.82
N LYS A 653 17.85 -35.07 -11.20
CA LYS A 653 17.41 -36.09 -10.24
C LYS A 653 18.59 -36.71 -9.50
N GLU A 654 19.70 -36.96 -10.20
CA GLU A 654 20.93 -37.50 -9.60
C GLU A 654 21.59 -36.51 -8.62
N ARG A 655 21.25 -35.22 -8.70
CA ARG A 655 21.77 -34.17 -7.82
C ARG A 655 20.95 -34.00 -6.55
N VAL A 656 19.82 -34.68 -6.39
CA VAL A 656 18.95 -34.50 -5.21
C VAL A 656 19.65 -35.04 -3.95
N ALA A 657 19.98 -34.14 -3.03
CA ALA A 657 20.57 -34.45 -1.73
C ALA A 657 19.50 -34.88 -0.73
N THR A 658 18.42 -34.11 -0.65
CA THR A 658 17.28 -34.37 0.22
C THR A 658 16.00 -33.80 -0.40
N SER A 659 14.86 -34.34 -0.01
CA SER A 659 13.54 -33.92 -0.47
C SER A 659 12.52 -34.01 0.64
N TYR A 660 11.64 -33.01 0.70
CA TYR A 660 10.51 -32.95 1.62
C TYR A 660 9.23 -32.88 0.78
N PHE A 661 8.40 -33.92 0.86
CA PHE A 661 7.14 -34.00 0.11
C PHE A 661 5.95 -33.61 0.98
N ASP A 662 5.06 -32.79 0.44
CA ASP A 662 3.79 -32.42 1.07
C ASP A 662 2.63 -33.16 0.44
N SER A 663 1.98 -34.05 1.21
CA SER A 663 0.86 -34.84 0.71
C SER A 663 -0.41 -34.02 0.43
N ILE A 664 -0.53 -32.80 0.97
CA ILE A 664 -1.71 -31.94 0.78
C ILE A 664 -1.61 -31.18 -0.54
N SER A 665 -0.56 -30.38 -0.72
CA SER A 665 -0.34 -29.64 -1.97
C SER A 665 0.14 -30.54 -3.10
N GLY A 666 0.88 -31.61 -2.80
CA GLY A 666 1.67 -32.36 -3.79
C GLY A 666 3.02 -31.70 -4.12
N GLN A 667 3.40 -30.63 -3.41
CA GLN A 667 4.68 -29.95 -3.61
C GLN A 667 5.82 -30.73 -2.95
N SER A 668 6.98 -30.75 -3.61
CA SER A 668 8.26 -31.18 -3.02
C SER A 668 9.22 -29.99 -2.90
N PHE A 669 9.83 -29.83 -1.72
CA PHE A 669 11.03 -28.99 -1.53
C PHE A 669 12.26 -29.87 -1.67
N ILE A 670 13.05 -29.61 -2.71
CA ILE A 670 14.22 -30.39 -3.10
C ILE A 670 15.47 -29.57 -2.86
N VAL A 671 16.50 -30.18 -2.27
CA VAL A 671 17.82 -29.58 -2.11
C VAL A 671 18.82 -30.35 -2.97
N PHE A 672 19.67 -29.62 -3.68
CA PHE A 672 20.69 -30.19 -4.55
C PHE A 672 22.01 -30.38 -3.80
N ASN A 673 22.79 -31.38 -4.22
CA ASN A 673 24.20 -31.52 -3.87
C ASN A 673 25.00 -30.37 -4.53
N LYS A 674 25.93 -29.79 -3.77
CA LYS A 674 26.87 -28.77 -4.26
C LYS A 674 27.91 -29.37 -5.20
#